data_AF-A0A850GDI5-F1
#
_entry.id   AF-A0A850GDI5-F1
#
_cell.length_a   1.000
_cell.length_b   1.000
_cell.length_c   1.000
_cell.angle_alpha   90.00
_cell.angle_beta   90.00
_cell.angle_gamma   90.00
#
_symmetry.space_group_name_H-M   'P 1'
#
loop_
_entity.id
_entity.type
_entity.pdbx_description
1 polymer ?
#
loop_
_entity_poly.entity_id
_entity_poly.type
_entity_poly.pdbx_seq_one_letter_code
_entity_poly.pdbx_strand_id
1 'polypeptide(L)'
;MPSRPRLVPAALSWALSLSAPALLAPGILGCAGSPSAWPEDGKFDDHSVARLRSIEHFETLAARNETGAAVVKFVIVGFGDPHQQIRYLDGRFYEFHDQWYWFRLANGHRVPGARGRPLTDQHFESVAAVTEWSRTKRAPLPLGLRTVDERLYSDYFYEIAVHREQRVLGIGTLIHLPARSHPQPREALWAFELEYADEVDSGALERFFSALGESLPPAIAEDLRFIARSPAQEQLVNRLRARDKPLADKLLTYAELAVPGEIQVYNPGLIAGRLRKLPADPQQAAALLASGDEGAIWMLARVPDELPTGAGLLTGVPQTPLAHVNLLARDRGIPNVYLGGVMDDPQLDSLARVHAPVVLLAEPGGVLRIEPISEGAYARWRGLRASARAPTLTAVDPAAWPYTLDLDTVDLAEVPALRPAIGGKSAGFPFLRAAKVERPERPLAITVRAYAEHLAALRPLIAAALDEPSFDRDGRLRYLLLEGREDFEQRFSSAADRRWLADFDAAHEDASDKDPIAALLARGGVKRAIRDAPLDPAAAAAITDALTQHFGHFAANQGLRFRSSSTVEDVEGFSGAGLYDSNTGFLHPEAQASKKDRKRSVAWALRKTWASYWSFEAFEERRTAGVDHLAGNMAVLVHARFDDALERSNGVITLTLDLGEDRRGALQRPAPAIADMEVDVQLGALSVTNPPPERAGEVLPEVSRVTRDAQGRVAINRLAASTELPAGAQILDDVALIELLDATTAVAERWLAAENRELDHPRARGSVTLDLEFRALAPGWPAYASGEQAPSRVVIKQVRSLDPGLPAGSERLLDQPLPRDLLAHADRVEQRKCQSGRAFVQVVELFTDPMAAHDLGHAKEPFLARIGVRAEGLPGGSRHFDLDHQEFIAVSHGRLDQGMPWSLRVDLEPTVVPAVGIGVDRIELEAGLLRLFLDGHLILEEPAPCTLELMLSTPQVYLRSLLPAQ
;
A
#
# COMPACT_ATOMS: atom_id res chain seq x y z
N MET A 1 -44.55 0.03 -51.43
CA MET A 1 -45.81 -0.44 -52.05
C MET A 1 -46.24 -1.76 -51.40
N PRO A 2 -47.55 -2.11 -51.39
CA PRO A 2 -48.33 -2.54 -50.19
C PRO A 2 -48.41 -4.09 -49.98
N SER A 3 -49.07 -4.69 -48.96
CA SER A 3 -50.25 -4.27 -48.17
C SER A 3 -50.36 -4.85 -46.72
N ARG A 4 -51.40 -4.41 -45.99
CA ARG A 4 -52.06 -5.02 -44.80
C ARG A 4 -53.39 -5.71 -45.24
N PRO A 5 -54.27 -6.34 -44.40
CA PRO A 5 -54.45 -6.34 -42.90
C PRO A 5 -54.55 -7.75 -42.23
N ARG A 6 -54.27 -7.95 -40.92
CA ARG A 6 -55.08 -7.74 -39.67
C ARG A 6 -56.50 -8.37 -39.61
N LEU A 7 -56.72 -9.30 -38.65
CA LEU A 7 -57.79 -9.24 -37.61
C LEU A 7 -57.71 -10.43 -36.60
N VAL A 8 -58.21 -10.19 -35.37
CA VAL A 8 -58.31 -11.02 -34.13
C VAL A 8 -59.59 -10.47 -33.42
N PRO A 9 -60.52 -11.21 -32.74
CA PRO A 9 -60.31 -11.79 -31.38
C PRO A 9 -61.30 -12.86 -30.81
N ALA A 10 -61.08 -13.23 -29.52
CA ALA A 10 -62.09 -13.55 -28.47
C ALA A 10 -62.93 -14.86 -28.55
N ALA A 11 -63.49 -15.44 -27.47
CA ALA A 11 -63.24 -15.38 -26.00
C ALA A 11 -64.07 -16.44 -25.21
N LEU A 12 -63.58 -16.81 -24.01
CA LEU A 12 -64.26 -17.30 -22.78
C LEU A 12 -65.39 -18.38 -22.77
N SER A 13 -65.07 -19.48 -22.06
CA SER A 13 -65.82 -20.07 -20.90
C SER A 13 -67.21 -20.72 -21.07
N TRP A 14 -67.54 -21.67 -20.18
CA TRP A 14 -68.69 -21.73 -19.26
C TRP A 14 -68.60 -23.01 -18.38
N ALA A 15 -69.34 -23.09 -17.26
CA ALA A 15 -69.14 -24.07 -16.17
C ALA A 15 -70.42 -24.86 -15.80
N LEU A 16 -70.34 -25.67 -14.71
CA LEU A 16 -71.44 -26.37 -13.98
C LEU A 16 -71.96 -27.70 -14.62
N SER A 17 -72.43 -28.74 -13.91
CA SER A 17 -72.41 -29.08 -12.47
C SER A 17 -73.10 -30.45 -12.19
N LEU A 18 -72.76 -31.14 -11.06
CA LEU A 18 -73.57 -32.14 -10.30
C LEU A 18 -73.96 -33.47 -11.04
N SER A 19 -73.91 -34.68 -10.47
CA SER A 19 -74.43 -35.15 -9.16
C SER A 19 -73.78 -36.49 -8.70
N ALA A 20 -73.95 -36.86 -7.43
CA ALA A 20 -73.38 -38.07 -6.75
C ALA A 20 -74.39 -39.27 -6.73
N PRO A 21 -74.28 -40.34 -5.88
CA PRO A 21 -73.20 -40.83 -4.99
C PRO A 21 -72.96 -42.37 -5.01
N ALA A 22 -71.95 -42.87 -4.26
CA ALA A 22 -71.89 -44.26 -3.79
C ALA A 22 -71.14 -44.40 -2.43
N LEU A 23 -71.70 -45.22 -1.53
CA LEU A 23 -71.22 -45.64 -0.20
C LEU A 23 -70.85 -47.15 -0.31
N LEU A 24 -69.89 -47.80 0.38
CA LEU A 24 -69.35 -47.76 1.76
C LEU A 24 -67.89 -48.32 1.76
N ALA A 25 -66.92 -47.70 2.46
CA ALA A 25 -66.37 -48.10 3.78
C ALA A 25 -65.16 -49.09 3.73
N PRO A 26 -64.37 -49.29 4.81
CA PRO A 26 -63.20 -48.43 5.05
C PRO A 26 -61.86 -49.18 5.26
N GLY A 27 -60.74 -48.52 4.92
CA GLY A 27 -59.39 -49.04 5.13
C GLY A 27 -58.41 -47.96 5.62
N ILE A 28 -58.26 -47.87 6.95
CA ILE A 28 -57.15 -47.27 7.71
C ILE A 28 -56.35 -46.15 7.00
N LEU A 29 -56.84 -44.90 7.12
CA LEU A 29 -55.97 -43.73 6.99
C LEU A 29 -55.27 -43.48 8.33
N GLY A 30 -53.94 -43.51 8.34
CA GLY A 30 -53.17 -42.90 9.42
C GLY A 30 -53.42 -41.38 9.43
N CYS A 31 -53.54 -40.79 10.62
CA CYS A 31 -53.85 -39.37 10.78
C CYS A 31 -52.83 -38.47 10.06
N ALA A 32 -53.32 -37.34 9.54
CA ALA A 32 -52.48 -36.29 8.98
C ALA A 32 -51.46 -35.81 10.04
N GLY A 33 -50.18 -35.81 9.66
CA GLY A 33 -49.15 -35.11 10.43
C GLY A 33 -49.38 -33.60 10.38
N SER A 34 -49.13 -32.93 11.51
CA SER A 34 -49.07 -31.46 11.62
C SER A 34 -48.07 -30.86 10.61
N PRO A 35 -48.11 -29.54 10.33
CA PRO A 35 -47.06 -28.88 9.55
C PRO A 35 -45.69 -29.21 10.14
N SER A 36 -44.66 -29.30 9.30
CA SER A 36 -43.30 -29.62 9.76
C SER A 36 -42.81 -28.55 10.71
N ALA A 37 -42.96 -28.80 12.02
CA ALA A 37 -42.28 -28.05 13.04
C ALA A 37 -40.79 -28.10 12.70
N TRP A 38 -40.19 -26.92 12.52
CA TRP A 38 -38.77 -26.78 12.78
C TRP A 38 -38.55 -27.38 14.17
N PRO A 39 -37.56 -28.28 14.36
CA PRO A 39 -37.34 -28.81 15.68
C PRO A 39 -36.93 -27.65 16.57
N GLU A 40 -37.79 -27.27 17.52
CA GLU A 40 -37.29 -26.89 18.83
C GLU A 40 -36.56 -28.13 19.36
N ASP A 41 -35.30 -28.26 18.94
CA ASP A 41 -34.35 -29.29 19.36
C ASP A 41 -34.17 -29.12 20.86
N GLY A 42 -35.09 -29.67 21.66
CA GLY A 42 -35.46 -29.13 22.98
C GLY A 42 -34.42 -29.18 24.09
N LYS A 43 -33.14 -29.42 23.75
CA LYS A 43 -31.94 -29.32 24.60
C LYS A 43 -30.65 -28.91 23.86
N PHE A 44 -30.64 -28.70 22.55
CA PHE A 44 -29.42 -28.34 21.81
C PHE A 44 -29.31 -26.83 21.64
N ASP A 45 -28.30 -26.24 22.26
CA ASP A 45 -27.93 -24.85 22.02
C ASP A 45 -27.11 -24.78 20.72
N ASP A 46 -27.69 -24.20 19.67
CA ASP A 46 -27.00 -23.92 18.42
C ASP A 46 -26.40 -22.51 18.39
N HIS A 47 -26.28 -21.84 19.53
CA HIS A 47 -25.76 -20.48 19.71
C HIS A 47 -26.44 -19.45 18.79
N SER A 48 -27.75 -19.62 18.56
CA SER A 48 -28.56 -18.69 17.79
C SER A 48 -29.96 -18.50 18.37
N VAL A 49 -30.54 -17.31 18.17
CA VAL A 49 -31.88 -16.95 18.67
C VAL A 49 -32.83 -16.66 17.51
N ALA A 50 -34.10 -17.02 17.65
CA ALA A 50 -35.11 -16.82 16.61
C ALA A 50 -35.62 -15.36 16.48
N ARG A 51 -35.25 -14.48 17.41
CA ARG A 51 -35.75 -13.09 17.49
C ARG A 51 -34.92 -12.25 18.46
N LEU A 52 -34.64 -11.00 18.07
CA LEU A 52 -34.07 -10.01 18.97
C LEU A 52 -35.20 -9.34 19.78
N ARG A 53 -34.95 -9.05 21.06
CA ARG A 53 -36.01 -8.65 22.02
C ARG A 53 -35.92 -7.18 22.44
N SER A 54 -34.72 -6.63 22.37
CA SER A 54 -34.34 -5.27 22.72
C SER A 54 -32.98 -4.97 22.08
N ILE A 55 -32.55 -3.71 22.09
CA ILE A 55 -31.18 -3.32 21.72
C ILE A 55 -30.16 -4.00 22.64
N GLU A 56 -30.45 -4.09 23.95
CA GLU A 56 -29.61 -4.81 24.91
C GLU A 56 -29.43 -6.30 24.55
N HIS A 57 -30.48 -6.99 24.09
CA HIS A 57 -30.37 -8.38 23.62
C HIS A 57 -29.52 -8.51 22.35
N PHE A 58 -29.56 -7.53 21.44
CA PHE A 58 -28.63 -7.46 20.31
C PHE A 58 -27.19 -7.29 20.80
N GLU A 59 -26.94 -6.35 21.73
CA GLU A 59 -25.61 -6.09 22.27
C GLU A 59 -25.02 -7.31 23.01
N THR A 60 -25.85 -8.17 23.62
CA THR A 60 -25.37 -9.45 24.20
C THR A 60 -24.93 -10.49 23.16
N LEU A 61 -25.29 -10.34 21.89
CA LEU A 61 -24.96 -11.26 20.79
C LEU A 61 -23.98 -10.64 19.78
N ALA A 62 -23.71 -9.34 19.87
CA ALA A 62 -22.94 -8.63 18.87
C ALA A 62 -21.43 -8.83 19.03
N ALA A 63 -20.74 -9.03 17.91
CA ALA A 63 -19.31 -8.76 17.81
C ALA A 63 -19.10 -7.26 17.56
N ARG A 64 -18.00 -6.68 18.03
CA ARG A 64 -17.64 -5.27 17.79
C ARG A 64 -16.34 -5.18 17.00
N ASN A 65 -16.30 -4.26 16.03
CA ASN A 65 -15.08 -3.93 15.29
C ASN A 65 -14.38 -2.69 15.86
N GLU A 66 -13.20 -2.36 15.33
CA GLU A 66 -12.37 -1.23 15.78
C GLU A 66 -13.03 0.14 15.55
N THR A 67 -13.97 0.27 14.61
CA THR A 67 -14.75 1.51 14.39
C THR A 67 -15.93 1.66 15.35
N GLY A 68 -16.10 0.73 16.30
CA GLY A 68 -17.16 0.74 17.31
C GLY A 68 -18.51 0.24 16.80
N ALA A 69 -18.60 -0.22 15.54
CA ALA A 69 -19.79 -0.87 15.01
C ALA A 69 -20.02 -2.22 15.70
N ALA A 70 -21.27 -2.48 16.07
CA ALA A 70 -21.71 -3.76 16.61
C ALA A 70 -22.44 -4.55 15.51
N VAL A 71 -22.15 -5.84 15.36
CA VAL A 71 -22.67 -6.68 14.27
C VAL A 71 -23.20 -8.03 14.77
N VAL A 72 -24.32 -8.47 14.21
CA VAL A 72 -24.95 -9.79 14.45
C VAL A 72 -25.30 -10.42 13.11
N LYS A 73 -24.75 -11.60 12.84
CA LYS A 73 -25.05 -12.35 11.60
C LYS A 73 -26.42 -13.01 11.69
N PHE A 74 -27.12 -13.14 10.56
CA PHE A 74 -28.39 -13.84 10.51
C PHE A 74 -28.50 -14.82 9.34
N VAL A 75 -29.30 -15.87 9.53
CA VAL A 75 -29.67 -16.85 8.51
C VAL A 75 -31.18 -17.00 8.51
N ILE A 76 -31.82 -16.72 7.37
CA ILE A 76 -33.22 -17.03 7.08
C ILE A 76 -33.25 -18.39 6.38
N VAL A 77 -34.02 -19.33 6.91
CA VAL A 77 -34.17 -20.68 6.38
C VAL A 77 -35.54 -20.83 5.75
N GLY A 78 -35.59 -21.45 4.57
CA GLY A 78 -36.79 -21.44 3.73
C GLY A 78 -37.03 -20.08 3.09
N PHE A 79 -35.97 -19.38 2.66
CA PHE A 79 -36.05 -17.99 2.19
C PHE A 79 -37.07 -17.82 1.05
N GLY A 80 -38.15 -17.07 1.30
CA GLY A 80 -39.28 -16.91 0.37
C GLY A 80 -40.40 -17.94 0.45
N ASP A 81 -40.32 -18.89 1.39
CA ASP A 81 -41.44 -19.73 1.82
C ASP A 81 -42.33 -18.94 2.82
N PRO A 82 -43.67 -19.06 2.78
CA PRO A 82 -44.57 -18.52 3.80
C PRO A 82 -44.26 -18.96 5.25
N HIS A 83 -43.49 -20.03 5.44
CA HIS A 83 -43.06 -20.56 6.73
C HIS A 83 -41.57 -20.33 7.01
N GLN A 84 -40.93 -19.36 6.34
CA GLN A 84 -39.53 -19.00 6.56
C GLN A 84 -39.24 -18.65 8.03
N GLN A 85 -38.03 -18.95 8.51
CA GLN A 85 -37.60 -18.69 9.89
C GLN A 85 -36.21 -18.07 9.92
N ILE A 86 -36.02 -17.04 10.75
CA ILE A 86 -34.73 -16.39 10.96
C ILE A 86 -34.02 -16.90 12.21
N ARG A 87 -32.69 -16.97 12.15
CA ARG A 87 -31.79 -17.24 13.27
C ARG A 87 -30.73 -16.14 13.31
N TYR A 88 -30.64 -15.42 14.41
CA TYR A 88 -29.55 -14.50 14.72
C TYR A 88 -28.45 -15.26 15.45
N LEU A 89 -27.24 -15.24 14.90
CA LEU A 89 -26.09 -15.98 15.40
C LEU A 89 -25.37 -15.16 16.48
N ASP A 90 -24.96 -15.78 17.60
CA ASP A 90 -24.07 -15.11 18.56
C ASP A 90 -22.72 -14.85 17.88
N GLY A 91 -22.41 -13.59 17.58
CA GLY A 91 -21.20 -13.17 16.88
C GLY A 91 -19.91 -13.40 17.67
N ARG A 92 -20.02 -13.75 18.96
CA ARG A 92 -18.88 -14.14 19.81
C ARG A 92 -18.61 -15.66 19.75
N PHE A 93 -19.52 -16.42 19.18
CA PHE A 93 -19.39 -17.86 18.94
C PHE A 93 -19.22 -18.19 17.45
N TYR A 94 -19.93 -17.47 16.57
CA TYR A 94 -19.87 -17.63 15.12
C TYR A 94 -19.27 -16.40 14.42
N GLU A 95 -18.13 -16.62 13.81
CA GLU A 95 -17.43 -15.66 12.98
C GLU A 95 -18.00 -15.59 11.55
N PHE A 96 -18.43 -16.73 10.98
CA PHE A 96 -18.99 -16.83 9.62
C PHE A 96 -20.34 -17.57 9.61
N HIS A 97 -21.24 -17.25 8.67
CA HIS A 97 -22.57 -17.87 8.60
C HIS A 97 -22.53 -19.38 8.34
N ASP A 98 -21.52 -19.86 7.60
CA ASP A 98 -21.39 -21.29 7.29
C ASP A 98 -20.99 -22.12 8.50
N GLN A 99 -20.38 -21.51 9.53
CA GLN A 99 -20.07 -22.16 10.80
C GLN A 99 -21.34 -22.66 11.51
N TRP A 100 -22.41 -21.87 11.56
CA TRP A 100 -23.70 -22.32 12.12
C TRP A 100 -24.26 -23.52 11.36
N TYR A 101 -24.18 -23.50 10.03
CA TYR A 101 -24.67 -24.59 9.18
C TYR A 101 -23.91 -25.90 9.45
N TRP A 102 -22.57 -25.86 9.45
CA TRP A 102 -21.80 -27.08 9.67
C TRP A 102 -21.72 -27.50 11.14
N PHE A 103 -21.84 -26.57 12.11
CA PHE A 103 -21.85 -26.90 13.54
C PHE A 103 -23.10 -27.70 13.91
N ARG A 104 -24.27 -27.31 13.37
CA ARG A 104 -25.52 -28.10 13.50
C ARG A 104 -25.35 -29.50 12.90
N LEU A 105 -24.85 -29.61 11.67
CA LEU A 105 -24.64 -30.90 11.00
C LEU A 105 -23.60 -31.78 11.71
N ALA A 106 -22.55 -31.19 12.29
CA ALA A 106 -21.52 -31.90 13.05
C ALA A 106 -22.04 -32.44 14.39
N ASN A 107 -23.04 -31.77 14.99
CA ASN A 107 -23.73 -32.19 16.21
C ASN A 107 -24.98 -33.06 15.96
N GLY A 108 -25.20 -33.56 14.74
CA GLY A 108 -26.33 -34.45 14.44
C GLY A 108 -27.65 -33.75 14.09
N HIS A 109 -27.69 -32.41 14.13
CA HIS A 109 -28.88 -31.62 13.82
C HIS A 109 -28.97 -31.32 12.32
N ARG A 110 -30.17 -31.48 11.75
CA ARG A 110 -30.42 -31.16 10.34
C ARG A 110 -30.56 -29.65 10.14
N VAL A 111 -30.20 -29.20 8.93
CA VAL A 111 -30.54 -27.89 8.38
C VAL A 111 -31.33 -28.13 7.08
N PRO A 112 -32.53 -27.57 6.90
CA PRO A 112 -33.27 -27.66 5.64
C PRO A 112 -32.46 -27.14 4.44
N GLY A 113 -32.63 -27.80 3.30
CA GLY A 113 -31.78 -27.59 2.12
C GLY A 113 -30.44 -28.33 2.14
N ALA A 114 -29.91 -28.76 3.30
CA ALA A 114 -28.63 -29.48 3.39
C ALA A 114 -28.64 -30.83 2.64
N ARG A 115 -27.60 -31.08 1.84
CA ARG A 115 -27.31 -32.42 1.27
C ARG A 115 -26.56 -33.34 2.23
N GLY A 116 -25.79 -32.79 3.18
CA GLY A 116 -25.05 -33.56 4.18
C GLY A 116 -25.98 -34.31 5.13
N ARG A 117 -25.70 -35.60 5.37
CA ARG A 117 -26.29 -36.30 6.53
C ARG A 117 -25.56 -35.83 7.78
N PRO A 118 -26.25 -35.37 8.83
CA PRO A 118 -25.61 -35.02 10.09
C PRO A 118 -24.84 -36.20 10.69
N LEU A 119 -23.81 -35.91 11.48
CA LEU A 119 -23.03 -36.93 12.20
C LEU A 119 -23.85 -37.46 13.39
N THR A 120 -23.91 -38.77 13.57
CA THR A 120 -24.73 -39.40 14.63
C THR A 120 -23.96 -39.74 15.90
N ASP A 121 -22.64 -39.80 15.83
CA ASP A 121 -21.77 -40.34 16.90
C ASP A 121 -20.75 -39.29 17.41
N GLN A 122 -21.04 -37.99 17.24
CA GLN A 122 -20.15 -36.88 17.61
C GLN A 122 -20.94 -35.77 18.29
N HIS A 123 -20.28 -35.05 19.22
CA HIS A 123 -20.81 -33.87 19.88
C HIS A 123 -19.65 -32.89 20.11
N PHE A 124 -19.89 -31.60 19.87
CA PHE A 124 -18.88 -30.56 19.92
C PHE A 124 -19.41 -29.33 20.65
N GLU A 125 -18.68 -28.89 21.67
CA GLU A 125 -19.02 -27.72 22.49
C GLU A 125 -18.61 -26.39 21.84
N SER A 126 -17.84 -26.41 20.75
CA SER A 126 -17.40 -25.18 20.04
C SER A 126 -17.11 -25.39 18.56
N VAL A 127 -17.17 -24.29 17.80
CA VAL A 127 -16.69 -24.17 16.41
C VAL A 127 -15.25 -24.69 16.28
N ALA A 128 -14.36 -24.28 17.20
CA ALA A 128 -12.97 -24.71 17.23
C ALA A 128 -12.81 -26.23 17.42
N ALA A 129 -13.65 -26.88 18.23
CA ALA A 129 -13.61 -28.33 18.43
C ALA A 129 -13.98 -29.11 17.16
N VAL A 130 -14.93 -28.62 16.35
CA VAL A 130 -15.25 -29.21 15.04
C VAL A 130 -14.09 -29.03 14.06
N THR A 131 -13.47 -27.84 14.03
CA THR A 131 -12.29 -27.55 13.20
C THR A 131 -11.14 -28.50 13.54
N GLU A 132 -10.79 -28.64 14.83
CA GLU A 132 -9.72 -29.53 15.25
C GLU A 132 -10.04 -31.01 14.98
N TRP A 133 -11.27 -31.44 15.26
CA TRP A 133 -11.73 -32.78 14.87
C TRP A 133 -11.61 -33.04 13.37
N SER A 134 -11.90 -32.05 12.53
CA SER A 134 -11.81 -32.19 11.07
C SER A 134 -10.37 -32.39 10.60
N ARG A 135 -9.39 -31.73 11.24
CA ARG A 135 -7.95 -31.90 10.97
C ARG A 135 -7.48 -33.33 11.25
N THR A 136 -8.13 -34.05 12.15
CA THR A 136 -7.84 -35.49 12.39
C THR A 136 -8.34 -36.43 11.28
N LYS A 137 -9.11 -35.94 10.29
CA LYS A 137 -9.71 -36.76 9.23
C LYS A 137 -8.92 -36.67 7.94
N ARG A 138 -8.85 -37.78 7.20
CA ARG A 138 -8.29 -37.81 5.83
C ARG A 138 -9.34 -37.30 4.85
N ALA A 139 -8.90 -36.57 3.83
CA ALA A 139 -9.77 -36.06 2.77
C ALA A 139 -10.43 -37.19 1.95
N PRO A 140 -11.65 -36.99 1.41
CA PRO A 140 -12.49 -35.81 1.55
C PRO A 140 -13.10 -35.68 2.96
N LEU A 141 -13.24 -34.45 3.46
CA LEU A 141 -13.78 -34.22 4.81
C LEU A 141 -15.27 -34.59 4.86
N PRO A 142 -15.78 -35.01 6.05
CA PRO A 142 -17.21 -35.22 6.26
C PRO A 142 -18.06 -33.98 5.94
N LEU A 143 -19.37 -34.20 5.78
CA LEU A 143 -20.39 -33.16 5.52
C LEU A 143 -20.22 -32.37 4.21
N GLY A 144 -19.24 -32.71 3.36
CA GLY A 144 -18.92 -31.95 2.14
C GLY A 144 -18.15 -30.67 2.43
N LEU A 145 -17.41 -30.64 3.54
CA LEU A 145 -16.52 -29.54 3.87
C LEU A 145 -15.21 -29.63 3.10
N ARG A 146 -14.54 -28.49 2.95
CA ARG A 146 -13.12 -28.40 2.58
C ARG A 146 -12.40 -27.43 3.50
N THR A 147 -11.08 -27.57 3.58
CA THR A 147 -10.22 -26.56 4.20
C THR A 147 -9.82 -25.55 3.13
N VAL A 148 -9.91 -24.26 3.46
CA VAL A 148 -9.50 -23.12 2.63
C VAL A 148 -8.77 -22.19 3.57
N ASP A 149 -7.47 -22.00 3.36
CA ASP A 149 -6.63 -21.13 4.19
C ASP A 149 -6.83 -21.43 5.70
N GLU A 150 -6.66 -22.72 6.04
CA GLU A 150 -6.92 -23.35 7.35
C GLU A 150 -8.36 -23.29 7.90
N ARG A 151 -9.27 -22.51 7.32
CA ARG A 151 -10.69 -22.43 7.69
C ARG A 151 -11.50 -23.61 7.14
N LEU A 152 -12.44 -24.12 7.95
CA LEU A 152 -13.50 -25.01 7.46
C LEU A 152 -14.54 -24.24 6.66
N TYR A 153 -14.74 -24.65 5.42
CA TYR A 153 -15.63 -24.02 4.44
C TYR A 153 -16.65 -25.01 3.88
N SER A 154 -17.87 -24.55 3.61
CA SER A 154 -18.90 -25.32 2.90
C SER A 154 -19.32 -24.65 1.59
N ASP A 155 -18.80 -25.13 0.45
CA ASP A 155 -19.21 -24.66 -0.88
C ASP A 155 -20.73 -24.77 -1.08
N TYR A 156 -21.31 -25.86 -0.59
CA TYR A 156 -22.74 -26.12 -0.70
C TYR A 156 -23.60 -25.13 0.09
N PHE A 157 -23.10 -24.59 1.20
CA PHE A 157 -23.83 -23.58 1.97
C PHE A 157 -24.00 -22.29 1.15
N TYR A 158 -22.90 -21.75 0.60
CA TYR A 158 -22.93 -20.56 -0.23
C TYR A 158 -23.67 -20.80 -1.56
N GLU A 159 -23.62 -22.02 -2.12
CA GLU A 159 -24.47 -22.42 -3.25
C GLU A 159 -25.96 -22.23 -2.94
N ILE A 160 -26.45 -22.68 -1.77
CA ILE A 160 -27.88 -22.60 -1.41
C ILE A 160 -28.30 -21.29 -0.74
N ALA A 161 -27.35 -20.40 -0.41
CA ALA A 161 -27.57 -19.13 0.27
C ALA A 161 -27.33 -17.90 -0.61
N VAL A 162 -26.49 -18.00 -1.64
CA VAL A 162 -26.08 -16.86 -2.50
C VAL A 162 -26.27 -17.17 -3.98
N HIS A 163 -25.72 -18.28 -4.48
CA HIS A 163 -25.53 -18.47 -5.94
C HIS A 163 -26.70 -19.10 -6.71
N ARG A 164 -27.80 -19.50 -6.06
CA ARG A 164 -28.98 -20.07 -6.73
C ARG A 164 -30.08 -19.02 -6.90
N GLU A 165 -30.64 -18.94 -8.12
CA GLU A 165 -31.85 -18.14 -8.44
C GLU A 165 -33.00 -18.40 -7.46
N GLN A 166 -33.21 -19.67 -7.09
CA GLN A 166 -34.11 -20.10 -6.01
C GLN A 166 -33.29 -20.65 -4.84
N ARG A 167 -32.67 -19.73 -4.09
CA ARG A 167 -31.95 -20.03 -2.84
C ARG A 167 -32.90 -20.50 -1.73
N VAL A 168 -32.41 -21.42 -0.90
CA VAL A 168 -33.17 -22.01 0.22
C VAL A 168 -32.84 -21.30 1.53
N LEU A 169 -31.66 -20.69 1.61
CA LEU A 169 -31.24 -19.81 2.70
C LEU A 169 -31.16 -18.37 2.19
N GLY A 170 -31.35 -17.39 3.08
CA GLY A 170 -30.97 -16.00 2.86
C GLY A 170 -30.08 -15.56 4.01
N ILE A 171 -28.89 -15.04 3.72
CA ILE A 171 -27.88 -14.71 4.72
C ILE A 171 -27.52 -13.23 4.67
N GLY A 172 -27.15 -12.67 5.81
CA GLY A 172 -26.70 -11.28 5.90
C GLY A 172 -26.22 -10.92 7.30
N THR A 173 -25.84 -9.66 7.48
CA THR A 173 -25.30 -9.14 8.74
C THR A 173 -26.11 -7.92 9.15
N LEU A 174 -26.67 -7.94 10.35
CA LEU A 174 -27.28 -6.78 11.00
C LEU A 174 -26.19 -5.94 11.66
N ILE A 175 -26.23 -4.63 11.47
CA ILE A 175 -25.19 -3.67 11.85
C ILE A 175 -25.82 -2.53 12.66
N HIS A 176 -25.17 -2.18 13.76
CA HIS A 176 -25.45 -0.99 14.56
C HIS A 176 -24.21 -0.09 14.57
N LEU A 177 -24.30 1.08 13.94
CA LEU A 177 -23.31 2.14 14.07
C LEU A 177 -23.80 3.12 15.16
N PRO A 178 -23.18 3.17 16.35
CA PRO A 178 -23.66 4.00 17.45
C PRO A 178 -23.68 5.49 17.07
N ALA A 179 -24.49 6.27 17.80
CA ALA A 179 -24.49 7.73 17.65
C ALA A 179 -23.14 8.33 18.06
N ARG A 180 -22.68 9.34 17.32
CA ARG A 180 -21.43 10.07 17.55
C ARG A 180 -21.77 11.55 17.73
N SER A 181 -21.21 12.19 18.76
CA SER A 181 -21.50 13.61 19.08
C SER A 181 -20.47 14.60 18.51
N HIS A 182 -19.21 14.18 18.36
CA HIS A 182 -18.09 15.00 17.89
C HIS A 182 -17.01 14.11 17.22
N PRO A 183 -16.11 14.68 16.38
CA PRO A 183 -16.11 16.06 15.89
C PRO A 183 -17.21 16.34 14.87
N GLN A 184 -17.54 15.40 13.97
CA GLN A 184 -18.75 15.45 13.15
C GLN A 184 -19.86 14.57 13.77
N PRO A 185 -21.01 15.14 14.15
CA PRO A 185 -22.10 14.37 14.74
C PRO A 185 -22.78 13.46 13.71
N ARG A 186 -23.18 12.26 14.13
CA ARG A 186 -23.97 11.30 13.34
C ARG A 186 -24.95 10.58 14.26
N GLU A 187 -26.21 10.47 13.86
CA GLU A 187 -27.21 9.67 14.59
C GLU A 187 -26.88 8.17 14.55
N ALA A 188 -27.46 7.38 15.45
CA ALA A 188 -27.29 5.93 15.43
C ALA A 188 -27.91 5.34 14.15
N LEU A 189 -27.18 4.49 13.44
CA LEU A 189 -27.67 3.82 12.23
C LEU A 189 -27.86 2.33 12.50
N TRP A 190 -29.07 1.85 12.20
CA TRP A 190 -29.37 0.42 12.10
C TRP A 190 -29.50 0.03 10.63
N ALA A 191 -28.67 -0.92 10.21
CA ALA A 191 -28.64 -1.38 8.83
C ALA A 191 -28.46 -2.89 8.76
N PHE A 192 -28.69 -3.47 7.59
CA PHE A 192 -28.15 -4.78 7.25
C PHE A 192 -27.42 -4.77 5.91
N GLU A 193 -26.51 -5.73 5.78
CA GLU A 193 -25.73 -6.02 4.58
C GLU A 193 -25.93 -7.46 4.14
N LEU A 194 -25.67 -7.70 2.86
CA LEU A 194 -25.64 -9.02 2.24
C LEU A 194 -24.21 -9.36 1.83
N GLU A 195 -23.98 -10.58 1.34
CA GLU A 195 -22.67 -10.93 0.81
C GLU A 195 -22.31 -10.11 -0.43
N TYR A 196 -21.02 -9.78 -0.61
CA TYR A 196 -20.55 -8.98 -1.75
C TYR A 196 -20.98 -9.59 -3.10
N ALA A 197 -20.92 -10.93 -3.18
CA ALA A 197 -21.33 -11.73 -4.34
C ALA A 197 -22.84 -12.02 -4.43
N ASP A 198 -23.69 -11.44 -3.57
CA ASP A 198 -25.16 -11.59 -3.64
C ASP A 198 -25.74 -10.65 -4.69
N GLU A 199 -26.07 -11.22 -5.86
CA GLU A 199 -26.80 -10.55 -6.96
C GLU A 199 -28.30 -10.42 -6.65
N VAL A 200 -28.62 -9.82 -5.50
CA VAL A 200 -29.99 -9.68 -4.99
C VAL A 200 -30.88 -8.88 -5.95
N ASP A 201 -32.17 -9.26 -6.05
CA ASP A 201 -33.19 -8.52 -6.78
C ASP A 201 -34.17 -7.76 -5.85
N SER A 202 -35.06 -6.94 -6.43
CA SER A 202 -36.07 -6.17 -5.68
C SER A 202 -36.95 -7.04 -4.78
N GLY A 203 -37.37 -8.22 -5.25
CA GLY A 203 -38.28 -9.09 -4.51
C GLY A 203 -37.56 -9.85 -3.40
N ALA A 204 -36.31 -10.24 -3.61
CA ALA A 204 -35.44 -10.81 -2.58
C ALA A 204 -35.13 -9.78 -1.49
N LEU A 205 -34.88 -8.52 -1.86
CA LEU A 205 -34.66 -7.46 -0.90
C LEU A 205 -35.92 -7.14 -0.07
N GLU A 206 -37.09 -7.08 -0.71
CA GLU A 206 -38.39 -6.97 -0.02
C GLU A 206 -38.62 -8.14 0.97
N ARG A 207 -38.22 -9.38 0.61
CA ARG A 207 -38.29 -10.54 1.51
C ARG A 207 -37.36 -10.43 2.73
N PHE A 208 -36.14 -9.92 2.58
CA PHE A 208 -35.25 -9.66 3.71
C PHE A 208 -35.83 -8.63 4.68
N PHE A 209 -36.33 -7.49 4.17
CA PHE A 209 -36.97 -6.47 5.00
C PHE A 209 -38.18 -7.00 5.77
N SER A 210 -39.02 -7.86 5.15
CA SER A 210 -40.14 -8.51 5.85
C SER A 210 -39.67 -9.43 6.97
N ALA A 211 -38.73 -10.35 6.67
CA ALA A 211 -38.24 -11.33 7.65
C ALA A 211 -37.52 -10.68 8.84
N LEU A 212 -36.75 -9.62 8.60
CA LEU A 212 -36.10 -8.82 9.64
C LEU A 212 -37.14 -7.98 10.41
N GLY A 213 -38.09 -7.34 9.72
CA GLY A 213 -39.12 -6.53 10.36
C GLY A 213 -40.02 -7.30 11.34
N GLU A 214 -40.31 -8.57 11.05
CA GLU A 214 -41.12 -9.45 11.92
C GLU A 214 -40.37 -9.99 13.16
N SER A 215 -39.03 -9.90 13.19
CA SER A 215 -38.17 -10.58 14.17
C SER A 215 -37.24 -9.67 14.97
N LEU A 216 -37.16 -8.39 14.58
CA LEU A 216 -36.49 -7.31 15.29
C LEU A 216 -37.46 -6.57 16.25
N PRO A 217 -36.96 -5.94 17.33
CA PRO A 217 -37.76 -5.02 18.12
C PRO A 217 -38.13 -3.78 17.28
N PRO A 218 -39.30 -3.13 17.52
CA PRO A 218 -39.76 -1.99 16.72
C PRO A 218 -38.74 -0.86 16.55
N ALA A 219 -38.03 -0.51 17.63
CA ALA A 219 -36.97 0.51 17.64
C ALA A 219 -35.74 0.21 16.75
N ILE A 220 -35.62 -1.02 16.22
CA ILE A 220 -34.65 -1.38 15.17
C ILE A 220 -35.37 -1.56 13.83
N ALA A 221 -36.53 -2.24 13.82
CA ALA A 221 -37.28 -2.58 12.60
C ALA A 221 -37.77 -1.34 11.81
N GLU A 222 -38.26 -0.32 12.52
CA GLU A 222 -38.75 0.93 11.92
C GLU A 222 -37.62 1.66 11.19
N ASP A 223 -36.45 1.75 11.81
CA ASP A 223 -35.28 2.44 11.27
C ASP A 223 -34.27 1.56 10.51
N LEU A 224 -34.55 0.26 10.33
CA LEU A 224 -33.67 -0.62 9.57
C LEU A 224 -33.48 -0.12 8.13
N ARG A 225 -32.21 0.04 7.74
CA ARG A 225 -31.73 0.34 6.38
C ARG A 225 -31.04 -0.88 5.74
N PHE A 226 -30.84 -0.86 4.42
CA PHE A 226 -29.98 -1.79 3.68
C PHE A 226 -28.79 -1.02 3.09
N ILE A 227 -27.56 -1.49 3.30
CA ILE A 227 -26.36 -0.89 2.70
C ILE A 227 -25.89 -1.79 1.54
N ALA A 228 -25.79 -1.20 0.34
CA ALA A 228 -25.22 -1.89 -0.82
C ALA A 228 -23.70 -2.03 -0.70
N ARG A 229 -23.19 -3.27 -0.65
CA ARG A 229 -21.77 -3.61 -0.49
C ARG A 229 -21.04 -3.85 -1.82
N SER A 230 -21.76 -4.05 -2.94
CA SER A 230 -21.16 -4.30 -4.26
C SER A 230 -21.78 -3.48 -5.40
N PRO A 231 -21.09 -3.31 -6.55
CA PRO A 231 -21.60 -2.52 -7.69
C PRO A 231 -22.96 -2.98 -8.23
N ALA A 232 -23.23 -4.30 -8.21
CA ALA A 232 -24.52 -4.85 -8.61
C ALA A 232 -25.65 -4.43 -7.65
N GLN A 233 -25.36 -4.41 -6.34
CA GLN A 233 -26.30 -3.96 -5.31
C GLN A 233 -26.53 -2.45 -5.38
N GLU A 234 -25.49 -1.64 -5.60
CA GLU A 234 -25.63 -0.20 -5.84
C GLU A 234 -26.53 0.09 -7.07
N GLN A 235 -26.35 -0.66 -8.17
CA GLN A 235 -27.22 -0.56 -9.34
C GLN A 235 -28.67 -0.96 -9.03
N LEU A 236 -28.93 -1.91 -8.13
CA LEU A 236 -30.29 -2.17 -7.64
C LEU A 236 -30.81 -0.97 -6.85
N VAL A 237 -30.08 -0.49 -5.85
CA VAL A 237 -30.46 0.64 -4.99
C VAL A 237 -30.83 1.87 -5.81
N ASN A 238 -29.97 2.26 -6.76
CA ASN A 238 -30.19 3.40 -7.64
C ASN A 238 -31.44 3.22 -8.53
N ARG A 239 -31.66 2.00 -9.07
CA ARG A 239 -32.86 1.69 -9.87
C ARG A 239 -34.16 1.68 -9.05
N LEU A 240 -34.11 1.32 -7.77
CA LEU A 240 -35.28 1.30 -6.88
C LEU A 240 -35.64 2.71 -6.39
N ARG A 241 -34.64 3.50 -5.97
CA ARG A 241 -34.81 4.91 -5.59
C ARG A 241 -35.40 5.74 -6.73
N ALA A 242 -34.88 5.60 -7.95
CA ALA A 242 -35.37 6.33 -9.13
C ALA A 242 -36.80 5.97 -9.58
N ARG A 243 -37.46 5.00 -8.93
CA ARG A 243 -38.81 4.53 -9.26
C ARG A 243 -39.84 4.78 -8.15
N ASP A 244 -39.48 5.55 -7.12
CA ASP A 244 -40.35 5.90 -5.98
C ASP A 244 -41.03 4.67 -5.37
N LYS A 245 -40.21 3.65 -5.09
CA LYS A 245 -40.62 2.36 -4.52
C LYS A 245 -40.74 2.47 -2.99
N PRO A 246 -41.62 1.68 -2.33
CA PRO A 246 -41.81 1.70 -0.87
C PRO A 246 -40.56 1.47 0.00
N LEU A 247 -39.45 0.99 -0.59
CA LEU A 247 -38.17 0.81 0.10
C LEU A 247 -37.17 1.96 -0.12
N ALA A 248 -37.45 2.96 -0.95
CA ALA A 248 -36.45 3.94 -1.41
C ALA A 248 -35.67 4.62 -0.27
N ASP A 249 -36.38 5.06 0.78
CA ASP A 249 -35.83 5.71 1.99
C ASP A 249 -35.11 4.74 2.94
N LYS A 250 -35.27 3.42 2.72
CA LYS A 250 -34.62 2.34 3.48
C LYS A 250 -33.34 1.82 2.81
N LEU A 251 -33.03 2.23 1.59
CA LEU A 251 -31.79 1.84 0.91
C LEU A 251 -30.69 2.88 1.17
N LEU A 252 -29.44 2.45 1.24
CA LEU A 252 -28.24 3.27 1.38
C LEU A 252 -27.09 2.71 0.52
N THR A 253 -26.14 3.56 0.21
CA THR A 253 -24.82 3.23 -0.35
C THR A 253 -23.72 3.57 0.67
N TYR A 254 -22.53 2.97 0.52
CA TYR A 254 -21.38 3.29 1.38
C TYR A 254 -20.99 4.77 1.36
N ALA A 255 -21.26 5.48 0.25
CA ALA A 255 -21.07 6.93 0.14
C ALA A 255 -21.90 7.74 1.14
N GLU A 256 -23.05 7.21 1.58
CA GLU A 256 -23.96 7.86 2.53
C GLU A 256 -23.59 7.60 3.99
N LEU A 257 -22.53 6.79 4.24
CA LEU A 257 -21.90 6.66 5.55
C LEU A 257 -20.85 7.76 5.80
N ALA A 258 -20.38 8.43 4.74
CA ALA A 258 -19.40 9.51 4.85
C ALA A 258 -20.05 10.75 5.48
N VAL A 259 -19.47 11.25 6.57
CA VAL A 259 -19.99 12.46 7.23
C VAL A 259 -19.34 13.70 6.61
N PRO A 260 -20.12 14.68 6.08
CA PRO A 260 -19.56 15.89 5.47
C PRO A 260 -18.57 16.63 6.38
N GLY A 261 -17.38 16.90 5.86
CA GLY A 261 -16.28 17.52 6.62
C GLY A 261 -15.50 16.58 7.55
N GLU A 262 -15.73 15.26 7.51
CA GLU A 262 -14.83 14.28 8.13
C GLU A 262 -13.56 14.12 7.30
N ILE A 263 -12.39 14.17 7.95
CA ILE A 263 -11.07 14.15 7.30
C ILE A 263 -10.26 12.98 7.86
N GLN A 264 -9.69 12.16 6.98
CA GLN A 264 -8.66 11.19 7.34
C GLN A 264 -7.52 11.25 6.33
N VAL A 265 -6.32 11.56 6.80
CA VAL A 265 -5.10 11.63 5.98
C VAL A 265 -4.40 10.28 6.05
N TYR A 266 -4.29 9.59 4.92
CA TYR A 266 -3.61 8.28 4.80
C TYR A 266 -2.16 8.43 4.36
N ASN A 267 -1.90 9.39 3.46
CA ASN A 267 -0.57 9.87 3.16
C ASN A 267 -0.53 11.39 3.30
N PRO A 268 0.27 11.96 4.22
CA PRO A 268 0.45 13.40 4.33
C PRO A 268 1.31 13.95 3.18
N GLY A 269 1.31 15.27 3.01
CA GLY A 269 2.22 15.96 2.10
C GLY A 269 1.75 17.36 1.71
N LEU A 270 2.64 18.10 1.05
CA LEU A 270 2.39 19.44 0.52
C LEU A 270 2.71 19.47 -0.97
N ILE A 271 1.71 19.77 -1.79
CA ILE A 271 1.82 19.75 -3.24
C ILE A 271 0.95 20.83 -3.89
N ALA A 272 1.19 21.13 -5.16
CA ALA A 272 0.28 21.90 -5.98
C ALA A 272 -0.16 21.08 -7.20
N GLY A 273 -1.38 21.31 -7.65
CA GLY A 273 -1.95 20.62 -8.80
C GLY A 273 -3.27 21.24 -9.22
N ARG A 274 -3.78 20.84 -10.38
CA ARG A 274 -5.12 21.22 -10.86
C ARG A 274 -6.15 20.31 -10.23
N LEU A 275 -7.15 20.89 -9.59
CA LEU A 275 -8.25 20.11 -9.04
C LEU A 275 -9.09 19.49 -10.19
N ARG A 276 -9.28 18.16 -10.20
CA ARG A 276 -10.05 17.46 -11.25
C ARG A 276 -11.04 16.49 -10.63
N LYS A 277 -12.33 16.72 -10.84
CA LYS A 277 -13.42 15.86 -10.37
C LYS A 277 -13.74 14.81 -11.43
N LEU A 278 -13.72 13.53 -11.05
CA LEU A 278 -14.13 12.49 -11.98
C LEU A 278 -15.64 12.51 -12.27
N PRO A 279 -16.05 12.12 -13.49
CA PRO A 279 -17.45 11.83 -13.80
C PRO A 279 -18.02 10.73 -12.92
N ALA A 280 -19.32 10.79 -12.65
CA ALA A 280 -20.04 9.70 -11.97
C ALA A 280 -20.27 8.46 -12.87
N ASP A 281 -20.10 8.59 -14.18
CA ASP A 281 -20.17 7.48 -15.13
C ASP A 281 -18.89 6.63 -15.09
N PRO A 282 -18.94 5.33 -14.72
CA PRO A 282 -17.75 4.51 -14.55
C PRO A 282 -16.88 4.34 -15.80
N GLN A 283 -17.48 4.35 -16.99
CA GLN A 283 -16.73 4.20 -18.25
C GLN A 283 -15.94 5.46 -18.58
N GLN A 284 -16.56 6.64 -18.44
CA GLN A 284 -15.86 7.92 -18.59
C GLN A 284 -14.81 8.14 -17.50
N ALA A 285 -15.11 7.74 -16.26
CA ALA A 285 -14.15 7.78 -15.16
C ALA A 285 -12.91 6.92 -15.45
N ALA A 286 -13.09 5.64 -15.82
CA ALA A 286 -12.00 4.75 -16.18
C ALA A 286 -11.18 5.27 -17.38
N ALA A 287 -11.82 5.84 -18.41
CA ALA A 287 -11.13 6.40 -19.57
C ALA A 287 -10.29 7.65 -19.23
N LEU A 288 -10.76 8.51 -18.32
CA LEU A 288 -10.02 9.68 -17.81
C LEU A 288 -8.84 9.26 -16.93
N LEU A 289 -9.06 8.30 -16.03
CA LEU A 289 -8.01 7.73 -15.18
C LEU A 289 -6.92 7.07 -16.02
N ALA A 290 -7.29 6.31 -17.04
CA ALA A 290 -6.37 5.65 -17.96
C ALA A 290 -5.58 6.61 -18.88
N SER A 291 -6.01 7.88 -19.04
CA SER A 291 -5.22 8.87 -19.77
C SER A 291 -4.06 9.46 -18.98
N GLY A 292 -4.15 9.46 -17.63
CA GLY A 292 -3.17 10.05 -16.73
C GLY A 292 -3.10 11.58 -16.76
N ASP A 293 -2.78 12.21 -15.63
CA ASP A 293 -2.45 13.64 -15.55
C ASP A 293 -1.59 13.90 -14.32
N GLU A 294 -0.26 13.99 -14.52
CA GLU A 294 0.74 14.26 -13.47
C GLU A 294 0.48 15.55 -12.67
N GLY A 295 -0.31 16.47 -13.22
CA GLY A 295 -0.71 17.71 -12.57
C GLY A 295 -2.05 17.63 -11.84
N ALA A 296 -2.80 16.54 -11.91
CA ALA A 296 -4.15 16.46 -11.37
C ALA A 296 -4.20 16.07 -9.88
N ILE A 297 -4.92 16.85 -9.09
CA ILE A 297 -5.42 16.42 -7.78
C ILE A 297 -6.83 15.86 -8.02
N TRP A 298 -6.97 14.55 -7.92
CA TRP A 298 -8.19 13.85 -8.29
C TRP A 298 -9.22 13.86 -7.14
N MET A 299 -10.41 14.40 -7.40
CA MET A 299 -11.59 14.25 -6.54
C MET A 299 -12.40 13.04 -7.02
N LEU A 300 -12.56 12.06 -6.13
CA LEU A 300 -13.10 10.74 -6.42
C LEU A 300 -14.26 10.41 -5.47
N ALA A 301 -15.36 9.88 -6.00
CA ALA A 301 -16.47 9.40 -5.17
C ALA A 301 -16.10 8.15 -4.35
N ARG A 302 -15.17 7.33 -4.86
CA ARG A 302 -14.68 6.10 -4.23
C ARG A 302 -13.18 5.92 -4.47
N VAL A 303 -12.54 5.06 -3.69
CA VAL A 303 -11.16 4.60 -3.96
C VAL A 303 -11.14 3.90 -5.33
N PRO A 304 -10.17 4.19 -6.22
CA PRO A 304 -10.04 3.53 -7.49
C PRO A 304 -9.27 2.20 -7.35
N ASP A 305 -9.57 1.21 -8.19
CA ASP A 305 -8.88 -0.09 -8.19
C ASP A 305 -7.40 0.04 -8.59
N GLU A 306 -7.10 0.96 -9.52
CA GLU A 306 -5.76 1.37 -9.95
C GLU A 306 -5.56 2.86 -9.69
N LEU A 307 -4.40 3.27 -9.16
CA LEU A 307 -4.12 4.68 -8.90
C LEU A 307 -3.54 5.37 -10.16
N PRO A 308 -4.30 6.26 -10.85
CA PRO A 308 -3.79 7.05 -11.99
C PRO A 308 -2.56 7.87 -11.62
N THR A 309 -1.76 8.28 -12.61
CA THR A 309 -0.80 9.37 -12.40
C THR A 309 -1.54 10.65 -11.99
N GLY A 310 -0.98 11.36 -11.02
CA GLY A 310 -1.64 12.46 -10.33
C GLY A 310 -0.70 13.15 -9.35
N ALA A 311 -1.06 14.35 -8.93
CA ALA A 311 -0.41 15.14 -7.89
C ALA A 311 -1.04 14.92 -6.49
N GLY A 312 -2.21 14.29 -6.38
CA GLY A 312 -2.85 13.99 -5.10
C GLY A 312 -4.24 13.39 -5.24
N LEU A 313 -4.78 12.88 -4.13
CA LEU A 313 -6.09 12.23 -4.05
C LEU A 313 -6.97 12.82 -2.96
N LEU A 314 -8.22 13.07 -3.32
CA LEU A 314 -9.32 13.41 -2.43
C LEU A 314 -10.47 12.43 -2.67
N THR A 315 -10.79 11.62 -1.68
CA THR A 315 -11.83 10.57 -1.77
C THR A 315 -13.04 10.90 -0.92
N GLY A 316 -14.24 10.63 -1.43
CA GLY A 316 -15.52 10.88 -0.74
C GLY A 316 -15.98 9.79 0.22
N VAL A 317 -15.23 8.69 0.34
CA VAL A 317 -15.47 7.59 1.29
C VAL A 317 -14.17 7.25 2.04
N PRO A 318 -14.25 6.78 3.29
CA PRO A 318 -13.08 6.29 4.00
C PRO A 318 -12.40 5.15 3.25
N GLN A 319 -11.07 5.12 3.35
CA GLN A 319 -10.21 4.04 2.88
C GLN A 319 -9.72 3.24 4.08
N THR A 320 -9.31 1.99 3.88
CA THR A 320 -8.48 1.33 4.89
C THR A 320 -7.05 1.87 4.82
N PRO A 321 -6.31 1.96 5.95
CA PRO A 321 -4.94 2.46 5.99
C PRO A 321 -3.96 1.75 5.05
N LEU A 322 -4.30 0.54 4.59
CA LEU A 322 -3.46 -0.33 3.76
C LEU A 322 -4.12 -0.69 2.42
N ALA A 323 -5.05 0.14 1.94
CA ALA A 323 -5.45 0.08 0.54
C ALA A 323 -4.21 0.19 -0.37
N HIS A 324 -4.18 -0.56 -1.49
CA HIS A 324 -3.11 -0.50 -2.49
C HIS A 324 -2.74 0.94 -2.90
N VAL A 325 -3.77 1.79 -2.98
CA VAL A 325 -3.69 3.23 -3.24
C VAL A 325 -2.85 4.01 -2.22
N ASN A 326 -2.81 3.61 -0.94
CA ASN A 326 -1.99 4.28 0.08
C ASN A 326 -0.50 4.00 -0.07
N LEU A 327 -0.13 2.76 -0.39
CA LEU A 327 1.26 2.40 -0.66
C LEU A 327 1.75 3.15 -1.90
N LEU A 328 0.99 3.10 -3.00
CA LEU A 328 1.31 3.86 -4.21
C LEU A 328 1.34 5.39 -3.99
N ALA A 329 0.47 5.93 -3.13
CA ALA A 329 0.49 7.36 -2.78
C ALA A 329 1.74 7.74 -1.97
N ARG A 330 2.16 6.89 -1.02
CA ARG A 330 3.43 7.02 -0.28
C ARG A 330 4.62 6.97 -1.25
N ASP A 331 4.69 5.96 -2.10
CA ASP A 331 5.79 5.79 -3.08
C ASP A 331 5.90 6.95 -4.08
N ARG A 332 4.78 7.53 -4.51
CA ARG A 332 4.74 8.72 -5.38
C ARG A 332 4.95 10.04 -4.63
N GLY A 333 4.98 10.03 -3.30
CA GLY A 333 5.06 11.24 -2.47
C GLY A 333 3.84 12.17 -2.64
N ILE A 334 2.67 11.64 -2.97
CA ILE A 334 1.45 12.43 -3.20
C ILE A 334 0.46 12.30 -2.03
N PRO A 335 -0.18 13.40 -1.58
CA PRO A 335 -1.17 13.33 -0.52
C PRO A 335 -2.36 12.44 -0.89
N ASN A 336 -2.79 11.60 0.05
CA ASN A 336 -4.03 10.82 -0.08
C ASN A 336 -4.92 11.02 1.14
N VAL A 337 -6.12 11.53 0.90
CA VAL A 337 -7.03 12.01 1.94
C VAL A 337 -8.47 11.58 1.65
N TYR A 338 -9.15 11.08 2.67
CA TYR A 338 -10.60 11.04 2.71
C TYR A 338 -11.12 12.40 3.20
N LEU A 339 -12.05 12.98 2.45
CA LEU A 339 -12.81 14.16 2.81
C LEU A 339 -14.30 13.86 2.57
N GLY A 340 -15.05 13.64 3.65
CA GLY A 340 -16.48 13.37 3.58
C GLY A 340 -17.22 14.54 2.92
N GLY A 341 -18.09 14.24 1.96
CA GLY A 341 -18.81 15.24 1.17
C GLY A 341 -17.98 15.98 0.10
N VAL A 342 -16.73 15.59 -0.17
CA VAL A 342 -15.87 16.26 -1.18
C VAL A 342 -16.51 16.38 -2.57
N MET A 343 -17.35 15.42 -2.95
CA MET A 343 -18.02 15.45 -4.25
C MET A 343 -19.15 16.49 -4.34
N ASP A 344 -19.67 16.96 -3.20
CA ASP A 344 -20.80 17.88 -3.11
C ASP A 344 -20.41 19.28 -2.61
N ASP A 345 -19.13 19.50 -2.28
CA ASP A 345 -18.60 20.80 -1.88
C ASP A 345 -18.69 21.83 -3.04
N PRO A 346 -19.48 22.92 -2.89
CA PRO A 346 -19.68 23.88 -3.99
C PRO A 346 -18.44 24.69 -4.35
N GLN A 347 -17.50 24.88 -3.43
CA GLN A 347 -16.25 25.62 -3.67
C GLN A 347 -15.28 24.75 -4.47
N LEU A 348 -15.03 23.52 -4.01
CA LEU A 348 -14.18 22.55 -4.70
C LEU A 348 -14.75 22.18 -6.08
N ASP A 349 -16.07 21.98 -6.19
CA ASP A 349 -16.74 21.72 -7.47
C ASP A 349 -16.62 22.91 -8.46
N SER A 350 -16.57 24.15 -7.94
CA SER A 350 -16.29 25.34 -8.75
C SER A 350 -14.84 25.41 -9.24
N LEU A 351 -13.89 25.09 -8.37
CA LEU A 351 -12.46 25.01 -8.72
C LEU A 351 -12.19 23.87 -9.72
N ALA A 352 -12.80 22.70 -9.52
CA ALA A 352 -12.65 21.54 -10.38
C ALA A 352 -13.22 21.77 -11.80
N ARG A 353 -14.36 22.46 -11.92
CA ARG A 353 -14.98 22.82 -13.21
C ARG A 353 -14.03 23.59 -14.15
N VAL A 354 -13.15 24.41 -13.60
CA VAL A 354 -12.19 25.23 -14.36
C VAL A 354 -10.77 24.67 -14.30
N HIS A 355 -10.58 23.48 -13.71
CA HIS A 355 -9.28 22.87 -13.43
C HIS A 355 -8.31 23.84 -12.72
N ALA A 356 -8.82 24.61 -11.76
CA ALA A 356 -8.04 25.61 -11.04
C ALA A 356 -6.82 24.97 -10.36
N PRO A 357 -5.64 25.62 -10.42
CA PRO A 357 -4.50 25.18 -9.65
C PRO A 357 -4.72 25.52 -8.17
N VAL A 358 -4.49 24.54 -7.30
CA VAL A 358 -4.59 24.64 -5.84
C VAL A 358 -3.29 24.17 -5.22
N VAL A 359 -3.01 24.65 -4.00
CA VAL A 359 -2.06 24.03 -3.08
C VAL A 359 -2.86 23.15 -2.13
N LEU A 360 -2.45 21.89 -1.99
CA LEU A 360 -3.01 20.94 -1.05
C LEU A 360 -1.95 20.65 0.01
N LEU A 361 -2.28 20.95 1.27
CA LEU A 361 -1.54 20.55 2.46
C LEU A 361 -2.38 19.53 3.22
N ALA A 362 -1.82 18.34 3.48
CA ALA A 362 -2.41 17.32 4.34
C ALA A 362 -1.40 16.92 5.42
N GLU A 363 -1.71 17.14 6.69
CA GLU A 363 -0.81 16.90 7.81
C GLU A 363 -1.24 15.68 8.65
N PRO A 364 -0.31 14.99 9.33
CA PRO A 364 -0.67 13.99 10.33
C PRO A 364 -1.64 14.56 11.37
N GLY A 365 -2.64 13.76 11.77
CA GLY A 365 -3.69 14.20 12.71
C GLY A 365 -4.93 14.82 12.06
N GLY A 366 -5.04 14.84 10.72
CA GLY A 366 -6.29 15.16 10.02
C GLY A 366 -6.47 16.62 9.63
N VAL A 367 -5.40 17.41 9.56
CA VAL A 367 -5.46 18.77 9.00
C VAL A 367 -5.39 18.67 7.48
N LEU A 368 -6.36 19.30 6.79
CA LEU A 368 -6.40 19.44 5.34
C LEU A 368 -6.64 20.92 4.98
N ARG A 369 -5.83 21.46 4.07
CA ARG A 369 -6.04 22.77 3.45
C ARG A 369 -5.95 22.63 1.93
N ILE A 370 -6.90 23.24 1.22
CA ILE A 370 -6.94 23.29 -0.25
C ILE A 370 -7.12 24.76 -0.64
N GLU A 371 -6.02 25.42 -0.99
CA GLU A 371 -5.98 26.87 -1.24
C GLU A 371 -5.81 27.15 -2.74
N PRO A 372 -6.71 27.90 -3.41
CA PRO A 372 -6.55 28.23 -4.82
C PRO A 372 -5.40 29.21 -5.04
N ILE A 373 -4.58 28.96 -6.07
CA ILE A 373 -3.44 29.80 -6.44
C ILE A 373 -3.58 30.38 -7.85
N SER A 374 -2.76 31.38 -8.17
CA SER A 374 -2.73 31.93 -9.54
C SER A 374 -1.99 31.00 -10.51
N GLU A 375 -2.36 31.06 -11.79
CA GLU A 375 -1.64 30.37 -12.87
C GLU A 375 -0.14 30.73 -12.91
N GLY A 376 0.21 31.98 -12.58
CA GLY A 376 1.61 32.41 -12.46
C GLY A 376 2.35 31.75 -11.30
N ALA A 377 1.69 31.58 -10.15
CA ALA A 377 2.26 30.86 -9.02
C ALA A 377 2.41 29.36 -9.32
N TYR A 378 1.41 28.75 -9.94
CA TYR A 378 1.46 27.35 -10.36
C TYR A 378 2.56 27.10 -11.40
N ALA A 379 2.67 27.97 -12.41
CA ALA A 379 3.74 27.91 -13.40
C ALA A 379 5.14 28.07 -12.77
N ARG A 380 5.29 28.95 -11.77
CA ARG A 380 6.54 29.08 -11.00
C ARG A 380 6.85 27.81 -10.20
N TRP A 381 5.89 27.22 -9.50
CA TRP A 381 6.08 25.95 -8.80
C TRP A 381 6.48 24.83 -9.77
N ARG A 382 5.79 24.68 -10.90
CA ARG A 382 6.19 23.71 -11.94
C ARG A 382 7.59 23.98 -12.47
N GLY A 383 7.98 25.24 -12.64
CA GLY A 383 9.34 25.61 -13.04
C GLY A 383 10.40 25.20 -12.01
N LEU A 384 10.12 25.37 -10.72
CA LEU A 384 10.99 24.91 -9.63
C LEU A 384 11.08 23.37 -9.60
N ARG A 385 9.95 22.65 -9.78
CA ARG A 385 9.93 21.19 -9.86
C ARG A 385 10.62 20.65 -11.12
N ALA A 386 10.42 21.27 -12.27
CA ALA A 386 11.07 20.89 -13.54
C ALA A 386 12.55 21.29 -13.61
N SER A 387 13.01 22.18 -12.73
CA SER A 387 14.44 22.42 -12.49
C SER A 387 15.07 21.34 -11.61
N ALA A 388 14.28 20.41 -11.05
CA ALA A 388 14.82 19.25 -10.38
C ALA A 388 15.51 18.33 -11.40
N ARG A 389 16.72 17.90 -11.06
CA ARG A 389 17.53 17.05 -11.92
C ARG A 389 16.88 15.66 -12.02
N ALA A 390 16.74 15.16 -13.25
CA ALA A 390 16.29 13.79 -13.48
C ALA A 390 17.24 12.76 -12.80
N PRO A 391 16.72 11.63 -12.29
CA PRO A 391 17.54 10.61 -11.64
C PRO A 391 18.68 10.16 -12.55
N THR A 392 19.93 10.34 -12.08
CA THR A 392 21.11 10.03 -12.89
C THR A 392 21.49 8.57 -12.71
N LEU A 393 21.28 7.76 -13.74
CA LEU A 393 21.69 6.37 -13.75
C LEU A 393 23.20 6.25 -14.00
N THR A 394 23.91 5.54 -13.13
CA THR A 394 25.33 5.20 -13.36
C THR A 394 25.43 4.22 -14.53
N ALA A 395 26.01 4.67 -15.63
CA ALA A 395 26.28 3.80 -16.77
C ALA A 395 27.31 2.72 -16.40
N VAL A 396 27.02 1.47 -16.77
CA VAL A 396 27.96 0.34 -16.71
C VAL A 396 28.03 -0.33 -18.06
N ASP A 397 29.20 -0.89 -18.40
CA ASP A 397 29.32 -1.84 -19.50
C ASP A 397 28.76 -3.20 -19.04
N PRO A 398 27.63 -3.69 -19.60
CA PRO A 398 27.07 -4.97 -19.19
C PRO A 398 27.99 -6.15 -19.55
N ALA A 399 28.82 -6.03 -20.58
CA ALA A 399 29.71 -7.11 -21.02
C ALA A 399 30.87 -7.38 -20.04
N ALA A 400 31.21 -6.39 -19.21
CA ALA A 400 32.24 -6.51 -18.17
C ALA A 400 31.83 -7.42 -16.99
N TRP A 401 30.55 -7.77 -16.87
CA TRP A 401 30.01 -8.57 -15.76
C TRP A 401 29.82 -10.06 -16.12
N PRO A 402 29.92 -10.97 -15.14
CA PRO A 402 29.45 -12.34 -15.31
C PRO A 402 27.92 -12.36 -15.44
N TYR A 403 27.34 -13.44 -15.99
CA TYR A 403 25.87 -13.59 -16.03
C TYR A 403 25.24 -13.69 -14.63
N THR A 404 25.95 -14.24 -13.65
CA THR A 404 25.45 -14.49 -12.30
C THR A 404 26.49 -14.11 -11.23
N LEU A 405 26.02 -13.64 -10.08
CA LEU A 405 26.82 -13.29 -8.90
C LEU A 405 26.18 -13.85 -7.62
N ASP A 406 26.95 -14.58 -6.82
CA ASP A 406 26.52 -15.09 -5.50
C ASP A 406 26.57 -13.96 -4.46
N LEU A 407 25.39 -13.50 -4.02
CA LEU A 407 25.28 -12.35 -3.12
C LEU A 407 25.82 -12.66 -1.72
N ASP A 408 26.01 -13.94 -1.36
CA ASP A 408 26.67 -14.32 -0.12
C ASP A 408 28.20 -14.17 -0.16
N THR A 409 28.77 -13.90 -1.34
CA THR A 409 30.22 -13.67 -1.53
C THR A 409 30.64 -12.20 -1.60
N VAL A 410 29.69 -11.28 -1.79
CA VAL A 410 29.90 -9.84 -1.98
C VAL A 410 30.31 -9.12 -0.69
N ASP A 411 31.37 -8.30 -0.72
CA ASP A 411 31.71 -7.40 0.39
C ASP A 411 30.74 -6.20 0.44
N LEU A 412 30.36 -5.76 1.66
CA LEU A 412 29.56 -4.54 1.86
C LEU A 412 30.20 -3.30 1.22
N ALA A 413 31.54 -3.23 1.16
CA ALA A 413 32.26 -2.13 0.53
C ALA A 413 32.02 -2.03 -0.98
N GLU A 414 31.72 -3.16 -1.64
CA GLU A 414 31.53 -3.22 -3.09
C GLU A 414 30.09 -2.94 -3.51
N VAL A 415 29.12 -3.08 -2.60
CA VAL A 415 27.68 -2.97 -2.89
C VAL A 415 27.29 -1.67 -3.63
N PRO A 416 27.77 -0.46 -3.24
CA PRO A 416 27.45 0.77 -3.97
C PRO A 416 27.90 0.75 -5.43
N ALA A 417 29.06 0.15 -5.72
CA ALA A 417 29.62 0.02 -7.06
C ALA A 417 29.02 -1.15 -7.87
N LEU A 418 28.59 -2.22 -7.19
CA LEU A 418 27.91 -3.38 -7.80
C LEU A 418 26.46 -3.08 -8.18
N ARG A 419 25.79 -2.18 -7.46
CA ARG A 419 24.35 -1.91 -7.59
C ARG A 419 23.90 -1.57 -9.02
N PRO A 420 24.61 -0.78 -9.85
CA PRO A 420 24.26 -0.58 -11.26
C PRO A 420 24.32 -1.85 -12.13
N ALA A 421 24.94 -2.94 -11.66
CA ALA A 421 25.02 -4.23 -12.36
C ALA A 421 24.09 -5.32 -11.81
N ILE A 422 23.61 -5.19 -10.56
CA ILE A 422 22.72 -6.17 -9.89
C ILE A 422 21.33 -5.63 -9.49
N GLY A 423 21.11 -4.31 -9.60
CA GLY A 423 19.89 -3.61 -9.24
C GLY A 423 19.63 -3.45 -7.74
N GLY A 424 18.61 -2.65 -7.39
CA GLY A 424 18.27 -2.30 -6.01
C GLY A 424 18.00 -3.51 -5.10
N LYS A 425 17.06 -4.39 -5.48
CA LYS A 425 16.64 -5.53 -4.63
C LYS A 425 17.78 -6.52 -4.32
N SER A 426 18.70 -6.74 -5.24
CA SER A 426 19.88 -7.59 -5.00
C SER A 426 20.86 -6.96 -4.00
N ALA A 427 21.00 -5.63 -4.02
CA ALA A 427 21.97 -4.89 -3.21
C ALA A 427 21.68 -4.97 -1.69
N GLY A 428 20.44 -5.25 -1.29
CA GLY A 428 20.07 -5.43 0.12
C GLY A 428 20.62 -6.70 0.79
N PHE A 429 20.87 -7.77 0.03
CA PHE A 429 21.20 -9.09 0.59
C PHE A 429 22.56 -9.19 1.29
N PRO A 430 23.64 -8.54 0.79
CA PRO A 430 24.90 -8.45 1.52
C PRO A 430 24.75 -7.80 2.92
N PHE A 431 23.84 -6.84 3.09
CA PHE A 431 23.53 -6.24 4.41
C PHE A 431 22.89 -7.25 5.36
N LEU A 432 21.89 -8.00 4.90
CA LEU A 432 21.28 -9.09 5.68
C LEU A 432 22.33 -10.12 6.12
N ARG A 433 23.27 -10.48 5.23
CA ARG A 433 24.40 -11.36 5.55
C ARG A 433 25.31 -10.79 6.62
N ALA A 434 25.73 -9.53 6.49
CA ALA A 434 26.65 -8.89 7.42
C ALA A 434 26.05 -8.62 8.80
N ALA A 435 24.73 -8.44 8.86
CA ALA A 435 23.94 -8.39 10.09
C ALA A 435 23.66 -9.79 10.69
N LYS A 436 24.01 -10.87 9.98
CA LYS A 436 23.71 -12.28 10.32
C LYS A 436 22.20 -12.57 10.44
N VAL A 437 21.39 -11.82 9.69
CA VAL A 437 19.95 -12.00 9.63
C VAL A 437 19.60 -13.12 8.67
N GLU A 438 18.62 -13.93 9.07
CA GLU A 438 18.12 -15.04 8.29
C GLU A 438 17.44 -14.53 7.02
N ARG A 439 17.89 -15.05 5.88
CA ARG A 439 17.51 -14.64 4.52
C ARG A 439 17.37 -15.88 3.64
N PRO A 440 16.73 -15.80 2.46
CA PRO A 440 16.68 -16.91 1.52
C PRO A 440 18.06 -17.52 1.28
N GLU A 441 18.15 -18.85 1.32
CA GLU A 441 19.43 -19.56 1.18
C GLU A 441 20.12 -19.24 -0.15
N ARG A 442 21.38 -18.81 -0.05
CA ARG A 442 22.30 -18.50 -1.16
C ARG A 442 21.63 -17.69 -2.28
N PRO A 443 21.25 -16.43 -2.02
CA PRO A 443 20.55 -15.60 -3.00
C PRO A 443 21.52 -15.20 -4.13
N LEU A 444 21.06 -15.31 -5.38
CA LEU A 444 21.88 -15.13 -6.58
C LEU A 444 21.35 -13.96 -7.41
N ALA A 445 22.19 -13.03 -7.82
CA ALA A 445 21.83 -12.03 -8.82
C ALA A 445 22.18 -12.52 -10.23
N ILE A 446 21.23 -12.51 -11.15
CA ILE A 446 21.49 -12.51 -12.60
C ILE A 446 21.70 -11.05 -13.00
N THR A 447 22.87 -10.74 -13.55
CA THR A 447 23.29 -9.35 -13.78
C THR A 447 22.59 -8.71 -14.97
N VAL A 448 22.73 -7.38 -15.10
CA VAL A 448 22.24 -6.59 -16.25
C VAL A 448 22.72 -7.10 -17.61
N ARG A 449 23.81 -7.86 -17.66
CA ARG A 449 24.36 -8.44 -18.90
C ARG A 449 23.33 -9.23 -19.68
N ALA A 450 22.63 -10.14 -19.01
CA ALA A 450 21.67 -11.03 -19.64
C ALA A 450 20.48 -10.25 -20.25
N TYR A 451 20.05 -9.16 -19.58
CA TYR A 451 19.03 -8.26 -20.10
C TYR A 451 19.52 -7.43 -21.30
N ALA A 452 20.73 -6.86 -21.20
CA ALA A 452 21.29 -6.03 -22.26
C ALA A 452 21.50 -6.82 -23.56
N GLU A 453 22.02 -8.05 -23.47
CA GLU A 453 22.17 -8.97 -24.61
C GLU A 453 20.80 -9.38 -25.19
N HIS A 454 19.81 -9.71 -24.34
CA HIS A 454 18.45 -10.07 -24.79
C HIS A 454 17.71 -8.91 -25.46
N LEU A 455 17.91 -7.68 -24.98
CA LEU A 455 17.29 -6.48 -25.54
C LEU A 455 18.00 -6.00 -26.82
N ALA A 456 19.27 -6.36 -27.05
CA ALA A 456 20.12 -5.76 -28.09
C ALA A 456 19.49 -5.73 -29.50
N ALA A 457 18.81 -6.80 -29.91
CA ALA A 457 18.15 -6.89 -31.22
C ALA A 457 16.86 -6.05 -31.33
N LEU A 458 16.18 -5.79 -30.21
CA LEU A 458 14.95 -4.97 -30.15
C LEU A 458 15.25 -3.49 -29.87
N ARG A 459 16.39 -3.18 -29.24
CA ARG A 459 16.76 -1.83 -28.79
C ARG A 459 16.67 -0.75 -29.88
N PRO A 460 17.13 -0.95 -31.14
CA PRO A 460 17.00 0.08 -32.19
C PRO A 460 15.55 0.35 -32.58
N LEU A 461 14.71 -0.69 -32.65
CA LEU A 461 13.30 -0.58 -32.97
C LEU A 461 12.52 0.12 -31.85
N ILE A 462 12.82 -0.22 -30.59
CA ILE A 462 12.23 0.46 -29.42
C ILE A 462 12.65 1.93 -29.40
N ALA A 463 13.94 2.25 -29.60
CA ALA A 463 14.42 3.62 -29.64
C ALA A 463 13.71 4.45 -30.71
N ALA A 464 13.62 3.94 -31.95
CA ALA A 464 12.94 4.62 -33.04
C ALA A 464 11.45 4.89 -32.73
N ALA A 465 10.76 3.99 -32.01
CA ALA A 465 9.37 4.21 -31.59
C ALA A 465 9.22 5.20 -30.41
N LEU A 466 10.24 5.34 -29.56
CA LEU A 466 10.26 6.34 -28.48
C LEU A 466 10.56 7.75 -29.02
N ASP A 467 11.35 7.85 -30.08
CA ASP A 467 11.69 9.11 -30.76
C ASP A 467 10.51 9.70 -31.58
N GLU A 468 9.43 8.94 -31.81
CA GLU A 468 8.26 9.39 -32.55
C GLU A 468 7.49 10.49 -31.78
N PRO A 469 7.26 11.70 -32.35
CA PRO A 469 6.60 12.81 -31.64
C PRO A 469 5.16 12.56 -31.19
N SER A 470 4.52 11.51 -31.71
CA SER A 470 3.20 11.03 -31.27
C SER A 470 3.29 10.25 -29.95
N PHE A 471 4.38 9.52 -29.71
CA PHE A 471 4.57 8.66 -28.55
C PHE A 471 4.56 9.46 -27.23
N ASP A 472 5.27 10.59 -27.19
CA ASP A 472 5.28 11.50 -26.04
C ASP A 472 3.88 12.12 -25.75
N ARG A 473 3.08 12.35 -26.79
CA ARG A 473 1.84 13.14 -26.71
C ARG A 473 0.58 12.34 -26.41
N ASP A 474 0.55 11.04 -26.68
CA ASP A 474 -0.66 10.22 -26.53
C ASP A 474 -0.43 8.97 -25.66
N GLY A 475 -1.02 8.98 -24.45
CA GLY A 475 -0.97 7.84 -23.52
C GLY A 475 -1.64 6.58 -24.07
N ARG A 476 -2.61 6.70 -24.98
CA ARG A 476 -3.27 5.55 -25.64
C ARG A 476 -2.30 4.83 -26.57
N LEU A 477 -1.52 5.61 -27.32
CA LEU A 477 -0.44 5.10 -28.18
C LEU A 477 0.62 4.39 -27.34
N ARG A 478 1.06 5.01 -26.24
CA ARG A 478 2.04 4.38 -25.33
C ARG A 478 1.51 3.06 -24.76
N TYR A 479 0.27 3.02 -24.29
CA TYR A 479 -0.36 1.78 -23.81
C TYR A 479 -0.39 0.71 -24.90
N LEU A 480 -0.87 1.05 -26.10
CA LEU A 480 -0.96 0.13 -27.24
C LEU A 480 0.41 -0.45 -27.65
N LEU A 481 1.46 0.37 -27.65
CA LEU A 481 2.81 -0.05 -28.03
C LEU A 481 3.56 -0.80 -26.93
N LEU A 482 3.30 -0.51 -25.65
CA LEU A 482 3.97 -1.17 -24.52
C LEU A 482 3.31 -2.52 -24.19
N GLU A 483 1.99 -2.51 -23.97
CA GLU A 483 1.18 -3.66 -23.55
C GLU A 483 0.79 -4.55 -24.75
N GLY A 484 0.30 -3.93 -25.82
CA GLY A 484 -0.17 -4.59 -27.03
C GLY A 484 -1.67 -4.47 -27.26
N ARG A 485 -2.12 -4.89 -28.45
CA ARG A 485 -3.53 -4.73 -28.90
C ARG A 485 -4.54 -5.47 -28.03
N GLU A 486 -4.24 -6.68 -27.58
CA GLU A 486 -5.16 -7.51 -26.79
C GLU A 486 -5.52 -6.85 -25.46
N ASP A 487 -4.53 -6.28 -24.77
CA ASP A 487 -4.73 -5.56 -23.51
C ASP A 487 -5.33 -4.16 -23.77
N PHE A 488 -4.98 -3.51 -24.89
CA PHE A 488 -5.58 -2.23 -25.30
C PHE A 488 -7.09 -2.35 -25.57
N GLU A 489 -7.53 -3.35 -26.33
CA GLU A 489 -8.95 -3.54 -26.67
C GLU A 489 -9.81 -3.92 -25.45
N GLN A 490 -9.20 -4.55 -24.44
CA GLN A 490 -9.83 -4.80 -23.14
C GLN A 490 -10.00 -3.50 -22.33
N ARG A 491 -8.97 -2.65 -22.27
CA ARG A 491 -9.00 -1.39 -21.49
C ARG A 491 -9.78 -0.26 -22.16
N PHE A 492 -9.67 -0.12 -23.48
CA PHE A 492 -10.22 0.99 -24.28
C PHE A 492 -11.32 0.50 -25.22
N SER A 493 -12.50 0.23 -24.65
CA SER A 493 -13.61 -0.45 -25.32
C SER A 493 -14.74 0.48 -25.81
N SER A 494 -14.58 1.81 -25.77
CA SER A 494 -15.64 2.71 -26.26
C SER A 494 -15.74 2.77 -27.79
N ALA A 495 -16.83 3.34 -28.30
CA ALA A 495 -16.98 3.55 -29.74
C ALA A 495 -15.98 4.58 -30.30
N ALA A 496 -15.53 5.53 -29.48
CA ALA A 496 -14.49 6.49 -29.85
C ALA A 496 -13.12 5.81 -29.94
N ASP A 497 -12.82 4.90 -29.01
CA ASP A 497 -11.53 4.20 -28.95
C ASP A 497 -11.37 3.22 -30.12
N ARG A 498 -12.43 2.44 -30.43
CA ARG A 498 -12.44 1.59 -31.64
C ARG A 498 -12.24 2.38 -32.93
N ARG A 499 -12.79 3.60 -33.00
CA ARG A 499 -12.58 4.48 -34.15
C ARG A 499 -11.15 5.00 -34.19
N TRP A 500 -10.63 5.49 -33.06
CA TRP A 500 -9.24 5.94 -32.94
C TRP A 500 -8.27 4.84 -33.37
N LEU A 501 -8.49 3.59 -32.94
CA LEU A 501 -7.65 2.45 -33.30
C LEU A 501 -7.73 2.12 -34.80
N ALA A 502 -8.91 2.19 -35.42
CA ALA A 502 -9.06 1.99 -36.86
C ALA A 502 -8.43 3.12 -37.70
N ASP A 503 -8.61 4.37 -37.28
CA ASP A 503 -7.98 5.54 -37.90
C ASP A 503 -6.44 5.49 -37.72
N PHE A 504 -5.96 4.93 -36.59
CA PHE A 504 -4.54 4.72 -36.29
C PHE A 504 -3.92 3.60 -37.13
N ASP A 505 -4.59 2.46 -37.26
CA ASP A 505 -4.14 1.32 -38.06
C ASP A 505 -3.98 1.71 -39.55
N ALA A 506 -4.93 2.48 -40.08
CA ALA A 506 -4.87 3.01 -41.45
C ALA A 506 -3.72 4.01 -41.67
N ALA A 507 -3.17 4.60 -40.60
CA ALA A 507 -2.00 5.48 -40.67
C ALA A 507 -0.66 4.73 -40.60
N HIS A 508 -0.66 3.47 -40.13
CA HIS A 508 0.54 2.65 -39.86
C HIS A 508 0.43 1.25 -40.51
N GLU A 509 0.02 1.21 -41.79
CA GLU A 509 -0.17 -0.05 -42.54
C GLU A 509 1.16 -0.71 -42.97
N ASP A 510 2.27 0.03 -43.06
CA ASP A 510 3.57 -0.47 -43.54
C ASP A 510 4.39 -1.09 -42.40
N ALA A 511 4.15 -2.37 -42.09
CA ALA A 511 4.89 -3.11 -41.05
C ALA A 511 6.38 -3.40 -41.38
N SER A 512 7.00 -2.69 -42.33
CA SER A 512 8.45 -2.75 -42.57
C SER A 512 9.24 -1.90 -41.56
N ASP A 513 10.56 -2.08 -41.50
CA ASP A 513 11.45 -1.35 -40.58
C ASP A 513 11.53 0.17 -40.83
N LYS A 514 10.71 0.72 -41.73
CA LYS A 514 10.56 2.17 -41.97
C LYS A 514 9.52 2.83 -41.07
N ASP A 515 8.59 2.04 -40.54
CA ASP A 515 7.59 2.48 -39.56
C ASP A 515 7.83 1.69 -38.26
N PRO A 516 8.51 2.28 -37.27
CA PRO A 516 8.85 1.58 -36.04
C PRO A 516 7.61 1.24 -35.20
N ILE A 517 6.52 2.00 -35.37
CA ILE A 517 5.23 1.78 -34.70
C ILE A 517 4.57 0.53 -35.29
N ALA A 518 4.37 0.47 -36.60
CA ALA A 518 3.79 -0.69 -37.29
C ALA A 518 4.61 -1.96 -37.03
N ALA A 519 5.94 -1.86 -37.06
CA ALA A 519 6.86 -2.95 -36.78
C ALA A 519 6.76 -3.46 -35.32
N LEU A 520 6.56 -2.59 -34.32
CA LEU A 520 6.28 -3.02 -32.94
C LEU A 520 4.89 -3.64 -32.77
N LEU A 521 3.86 -3.08 -33.42
CA LEU A 521 2.50 -3.64 -33.36
C LEU A 521 2.41 -5.02 -34.00
N ALA A 522 3.13 -5.27 -35.09
CA ALA A 522 3.26 -6.60 -35.69
C ALA A 522 3.91 -7.64 -34.75
N ARG A 523 4.70 -7.18 -33.77
CA ARG A 523 5.30 -8.00 -32.68
C ARG A 523 4.42 -8.03 -31.42
N GLY A 524 3.25 -7.39 -31.45
CA GLY A 524 2.28 -7.30 -30.36
C GLY A 524 2.71 -6.40 -29.21
N GLY A 525 3.50 -5.36 -29.48
CA GLY A 525 3.99 -4.42 -28.47
C GLY A 525 5.29 -4.87 -27.79
N VAL A 526 5.96 -3.96 -27.08
CA VAL A 526 7.30 -4.15 -26.50
C VAL A 526 7.32 -5.32 -25.51
N LYS A 527 6.33 -5.43 -24.62
CA LYS A 527 6.23 -6.56 -23.67
C LYS A 527 6.12 -7.91 -24.37
N ARG A 528 5.41 -7.99 -25.49
CA ARG A 528 5.31 -9.25 -26.24
C ARG A 528 6.56 -9.53 -27.05
N ALA A 529 7.13 -8.53 -27.71
CA ALA A 529 8.40 -8.65 -28.43
C ALA A 529 9.52 -9.21 -27.52
N ILE A 530 9.65 -8.69 -26.28
CA ILE A 530 10.64 -9.18 -25.31
C ILE A 530 10.33 -10.61 -24.82
N ARG A 531 9.04 -10.96 -24.64
CA ARG A 531 8.60 -12.31 -24.24
C ARG A 531 8.80 -13.35 -25.32
N ASP A 532 8.55 -13.00 -26.58
CA ASP A 532 8.57 -13.93 -27.71
C ASP A 532 9.98 -14.06 -28.33
N ALA A 533 10.84 -13.05 -28.18
CA ALA A 533 12.27 -13.14 -28.52
C ALA A 533 12.95 -14.35 -27.81
N PRO A 534 13.76 -15.15 -28.52
CA PRO A 534 14.54 -16.22 -27.90
C PRO A 534 15.71 -15.63 -27.10
N LEU A 535 16.09 -16.26 -25.98
CA LEU A 535 17.41 -16.03 -25.39
C LEU A 535 18.49 -16.55 -26.34
N ASP A 536 19.66 -15.92 -26.33
CA ASP A 536 20.86 -16.51 -26.93
C ASP A 536 21.14 -17.90 -26.32
N PRO A 537 21.41 -18.95 -27.14
CA PRO A 537 21.61 -20.30 -26.62
C PRO A 537 22.79 -20.45 -25.64
N ALA A 538 23.87 -19.69 -25.82
CA ALA A 538 25.02 -19.76 -24.92
C ALA A 538 24.76 -19.02 -23.60
N ALA A 539 24.10 -17.86 -23.64
CA ALA A 539 23.64 -17.16 -22.44
C ALA A 539 22.62 -18.02 -21.66
N ALA A 540 21.65 -18.63 -22.35
CA ALA A 540 20.65 -19.51 -21.75
C ALA A 540 21.27 -20.75 -21.08
N ALA A 541 22.25 -21.38 -21.73
CA ALA A 541 23.01 -22.49 -21.15
C ALA A 541 23.80 -22.03 -19.92
N ALA A 542 24.62 -20.99 -20.03
CA ALA A 542 25.46 -20.50 -18.93
C ALA A 542 24.65 -20.10 -17.69
N ILE A 543 23.50 -19.42 -17.87
CA ILE A 543 22.61 -19.06 -16.75
C ILE A 543 21.95 -20.30 -16.14
N THR A 544 21.50 -21.26 -16.97
CA THR A 544 20.85 -22.48 -16.47
C THR A 544 21.83 -23.40 -15.75
N ASP A 545 23.05 -23.53 -16.25
CA ASP A 545 24.13 -24.30 -15.62
C ASP A 545 24.53 -23.67 -14.29
N ALA A 546 24.71 -22.34 -14.23
CA ALA A 546 25.00 -21.62 -12.99
C ALA A 546 23.87 -21.80 -11.95
N LEU A 547 22.60 -21.65 -12.34
CA LEU A 547 21.45 -21.88 -11.46
C LEU A 547 21.35 -23.34 -11.00
N THR A 548 21.70 -24.30 -11.87
CA THR A 548 21.67 -25.74 -11.53
C THR A 548 22.79 -26.11 -10.57
N GLN A 549 24.01 -25.60 -10.79
CA GLN A 549 25.12 -25.77 -9.86
C GLN A 549 24.82 -25.13 -8.49
N HIS A 550 24.14 -23.99 -8.50
CA HIS A 550 23.92 -23.18 -7.31
C HIS A 550 22.73 -23.68 -6.47
N PHE A 551 21.60 -24.01 -7.10
CA PHE A 551 20.33 -24.41 -6.46
C PHE A 551 19.93 -25.87 -6.66
N GLY A 552 20.72 -26.70 -7.36
CA GLY A 552 20.40 -28.11 -7.65
C GLY A 552 20.35 -29.06 -6.43
N HIS A 553 20.59 -28.53 -5.22
CA HIS A 553 20.37 -29.22 -3.95
C HIS A 553 18.90 -29.15 -3.48
N PHE A 554 18.08 -28.27 -4.08
CA PHE A 554 16.64 -28.23 -3.85
C PHE A 554 15.91 -29.35 -4.59
N ALA A 555 14.74 -29.74 -4.06
CA ALA A 555 13.89 -30.75 -4.66
C ALA A 555 13.34 -30.28 -6.02
N ALA A 556 13.05 -31.21 -6.93
CA ALA A 556 12.60 -30.89 -8.29
C ALA A 556 11.30 -30.05 -8.34
N ASN A 557 10.45 -30.12 -7.31
CA ASN A 557 9.24 -29.31 -7.16
C ASN A 557 9.45 -27.94 -6.49
N GLN A 558 10.65 -27.65 -5.96
CA GLN A 558 10.98 -26.34 -5.41
C GLN A 558 11.13 -25.33 -6.55
N GLY A 559 10.20 -24.39 -6.62
CA GLY A 559 10.31 -23.26 -7.56
C GLY A 559 11.42 -22.31 -7.13
N LEU A 560 12.00 -21.59 -8.10
CA LEU A 560 12.86 -20.43 -7.88
C LEU A 560 12.07 -19.16 -8.21
N ARG A 561 12.19 -18.13 -7.37
CA ARG A 561 11.57 -16.81 -7.57
C ARG A 561 12.57 -15.89 -8.23
N PHE A 562 12.23 -15.42 -9.42
CA PHE A 562 12.95 -14.44 -10.23
C PHE A 562 12.33 -13.05 -9.98
N ARG A 563 12.83 -12.35 -8.96
CA ARG A 563 12.42 -10.98 -8.60
C ARG A 563 13.12 -9.96 -9.50
N SER A 564 12.35 -9.03 -10.06
CA SER A 564 12.84 -7.85 -10.75
C SER A 564 13.77 -7.03 -9.85
N SER A 565 15.00 -6.76 -10.29
CA SER A 565 15.97 -5.91 -9.60
C SER A 565 16.46 -4.87 -10.60
N SER A 566 15.71 -3.78 -10.76
CA SER A 566 16.05 -2.77 -11.77
C SER A 566 17.25 -1.92 -11.32
N THR A 567 18.05 -1.43 -12.27
CA THR A 567 19.07 -0.42 -12.00
C THR A 567 18.49 0.98 -11.79
N VAL A 568 17.20 1.16 -12.12
CA VAL A 568 16.43 2.37 -11.86
C VAL A 568 15.78 2.32 -10.49
N GLU A 569 15.68 1.15 -9.86
CA GLU A 569 14.98 1.00 -8.59
C GLU A 569 15.81 1.52 -7.40
N ASP A 570 15.13 2.30 -6.56
CA ASP A 570 15.60 3.00 -5.36
C ASP A 570 16.77 3.99 -5.62
N VAL A 571 16.97 4.46 -6.86
CA VAL A 571 18.03 5.44 -7.18
C VAL A 571 17.69 6.82 -6.61
N GLU A 572 18.70 7.69 -6.49
CA GLU A 572 18.53 9.04 -5.95
C GLU A 572 17.44 9.81 -6.73
N GLY A 573 16.30 10.04 -6.09
CA GLY A 573 15.14 10.73 -6.66
C GLY A 573 14.06 9.83 -7.32
N PHE A 574 14.11 8.50 -7.22
CA PHE A 574 13.09 7.62 -7.80
C PHE A 574 12.87 6.30 -7.02
N SER A 575 11.64 6.06 -6.54
CA SER A 575 11.20 4.77 -6.00
C SER A 575 10.71 3.85 -7.13
N GLY A 576 11.20 2.61 -7.15
CA GLY A 576 10.73 1.56 -8.08
C GLY A 576 9.74 0.58 -7.46
N ALA A 577 9.23 0.88 -6.25
CA ALA A 577 8.36 0.02 -5.47
C ALA A 577 7.15 -0.48 -6.25
N GLY A 578 6.85 -1.78 -6.17
CA GLY A 578 5.66 -2.38 -6.78
C GLY A 578 5.62 -2.39 -8.32
N LEU A 579 6.44 -1.60 -9.02
CA LEU A 579 6.32 -1.33 -10.47
C LEU A 579 6.58 -2.55 -11.38
N TYR A 580 7.23 -3.60 -10.88
CA TYR A 580 7.81 -4.66 -11.70
C TYR A 580 7.42 -6.08 -11.23
N ASP A 581 7.02 -6.93 -12.17
CA ASP A 581 6.64 -8.33 -11.90
C ASP A 581 7.79 -9.15 -11.29
N SER A 582 7.41 -10.08 -10.41
CA SER A 582 8.28 -11.17 -9.97
C SER A 582 7.68 -12.52 -10.38
N ASN A 583 8.47 -13.37 -11.04
CA ASN A 583 7.99 -14.60 -11.66
C ASN A 583 8.60 -15.85 -11.00
N THR A 584 7.91 -16.99 -11.07
CA THR A 584 8.44 -18.28 -10.59
C THR A 584 8.84 -19.14 -11.78
N GLY A 585 10.06 -19.65 -11.76
CA GLY A 585 10.58 -20.62 -12.73
C GLY A 585 11.11 -21.88 -12.04
N PHE A 586 11.26 -22.97 -12.79
CA PHE A 586 11.76 -24.26 -12.30
C PHE A 586 13.01 -24.68 -13.08
N LEU A 587 13.94 -25.35 -12.40
CA LEU A 587 15.06 -26.07 -13.03
C LEU A 587 14.57 -27.31 -13.79
N HIS A 588 13.54 -27.99 -13.24
CA HIS A 588 12.91 -29.18 -13.81
C HIS A 588 11.44 -28.92 -14.14
N PRO A 589 11.11 -28.06 -15.13
CA PRO A 589 9.73 -27.74 -15.47
C PRO A 589 8.94 -28.99 -15.90
N GLU A 590 9.56 -29.93 -16.63
CA GLU A 590 8.94 -31.19 -17.04
C GLU A 590 8.47 -32.07 -15.86
N ALA A 591 9.14 -31.99 -14.71
CA ALA A 591 8.79 -32.74 -13.51
C ALA A 591 7.57 -32.19 -12.75
N GLN A 592 7.09 -30.98 -13.09
CA GLN A 592 6.01 -30.35 -12.32
C GLN A 592 4.66 -31.06 -12.49
N ALA A 593 3.87 -31.09 -11.41
CA ALA A 593 2.56 -31.73 -11.42
C ALA A 593 1.56 -31.01 -12.35
N SER A 594 1.55 -29.68 -12.34
CA SER A 594 0.58 -28.88 -13.11
C SER A 594 1.05 -28.59 -14.54
N LYS A 595 0.10 -28.60 -15.50
CA LYS A 595 0.36 -28.22 -16.90
C LYS A 595 0.77 -26.73 -17.05
N LYS A 596 0.44 -25.89 -16.07
CA LYS A 596 0.82 -24.46 -16.02
C LYS A 596 2.31 -24.34 -15.67
N ASP A 597 2.76 -25.07 -14.67
CA ASP A 597 4.13 -25.03 -14.17
C ASP A 597 5.13 -25.71 -15.11
N ARG A 598 4.69 -26.73 -15.87
CA ARG A 598 5.47 -27.32 -16.98
C ARG A 598 5.89 -26.34 -18.08
N LYS A 599 5.32 -25.13 -18.12
CA LYS A 599 5.73 -24.06 -19.05
C LYS A 599 6.69 -23.04 -18.43
N ARG A 600 6.91 -23.09 -17.10
CA ARG A 600 7.65 -22.09 -16.33
C ARG A 600 9.13 -22.46 -16.21
N SER A 601 9.84 -22.54 -17.33
CA SER A 601 11.30 -22.72 -17.34
C SER A 601 12.03 -21.45 -16.88
N VAL A 602 13.34 -21.55 -16.60
CA VAL A 602 14.24 -20.41 -16.35
C VAL A 602 14.09 -19.33 -17.42
N ALA A 603 14.18 -19.71 -18.70
CA ALA A 603 14.05 -18.79 -19.84
C ALA A 603 12.63 -18.19 -20.00
N TRP A 604 11.58 -18.84 -19.47
CA TRP A 604 10.25 -18.25 -19.38
C TRP A 604 10.17 -17.19 -18.28
N ALA A 605 10.73 -17.50 -17.10
CA ALA A 605 10.71 -16.58 -15.96
C ALA A 605 11.52 -15.31 -16.24
N LEU A 606 12.73 -15.44 -16.81
CA LEU A 606 13.57 -14.30 -17.19
C LEU A 606 12.88 -13.35 -18.16
N ARG A 607 12.41 -13.85 -19.31
CA ARG A 607 11.75 -13.01 -20.33
C ARG A 607 10.49 -12.33 -19.79
N LYS A 608 9.74 -13.00 -18.91
CA LYS A 608 8.56 -12.37 -18.30
C LYS A 608 8.95 -11.28 -17.28
N THR A 609 9.96 -11.50 -16.44
CA THR A 609 10.47 -10.48 -15.51
C THR A 609 11.09 -9.29 -16.26
N TRP A 610 11.84 -9.52 -17.34
CA TRP A 610 12.39 -8.45 -18.18
C TRP A 610 11.32 -7.65 -18.93
N ALA A 611 10.26 -8.31 -19.43
CA ALA A 611 9.16 -7.61 -20.08
C ALA A 611 8.44 -6.65 -19.12
N SER A 612 8.35 -6.96 -17.82
CA SER A 612 7.69 -6.08 -16.85
C SER A 612 8.37 -4.73 -16.64
N TYR A 613 9.65 -4.57 -17.03
CA TYR A 613 10.26 -3.23 -17.08
C TYR A 613 9.50 -2.28 -18.02
N TRP A 614 8.89 -2.82 -19.07
CA TRP A 614 8.12 -2.11 -20.09
C TRP A 614 6.60 -2.18 -19.86
N SER A 615 6.12 -2.41 -18.62
CA SER A 615 4.72 -2.16 -18.30
C SER A 615 4.35 -0.68 -18.50
N PHE A 616 3.13 -0.41 -18.93
CA PHE A 616 2.64 0.96 -19.11
C PHE A 616 2.82 1.79 -17.83
N GLU A 617 2.46 1.23 -16.69
CA GLU A 617 2.61 1.86 -15.37
C GLU A 617 4.07 2.19 -15.05
N ALA A 618 4.97 1.19 -15.08
CA ALA A 618 6.38 1.43 -14.78
C ALA A 618 7.05 2.38 -15.80
N PHE A 619 6.59 2.36 -17.05
CA PHE A 619 7.03 3.30 -18.06
C PHE A 619 6.59 4.73 -17.73
N GLU A 620 5.31 4.97 -17.42
CA GLU A 620 4.80 6.30 -17.11
C GLU A 620 5.41 6.89 -15.83
N GLU A 621 5.70 6.08 -14.80
CA GLU A 621 6.45 6.53 -13.63
C GLU A 621 7.85 7.02 -14.00
N ARG A 622 8.61 6.22 -14.78
CA ARG A 622 9.94 6.60 -15.25
C ARG A 622 9.90 7.85 -16.13
N ARG A 623 8.87 7.99 -16.99
CA ARG A 623 8.69 9.15 -17.86
C ARG A 623 8.39 10.41 -17.03
N THR A 624 7.51 10.30 -16.04
CA THR A 624 7.16 11.38 -15.08
C THR A 624 8.38 11.84 -14.29
N ALA A 625 9.27 10.91 -13.93
CA ALA A 625 10.53 11.20 -13.24
C ALA A 625 11.66 11.68 -14.19
N GLY A 626 11.44 11.72 -15.50
CA GLY A 626 12.47 12.10 -16.49
C GLY A 626 13.59 11.08 -16.68
N VAL A 627 13.39 9.82 -16.29
CA VAL A 627 14.38 8.75 -16.46
C VAL A 627 14.43 8.28 -17.90
N ASP A 628 15.62 8.27 -18.50
CA ASP A 628 15.87 7.61 -19.79
C ASP A 628 15.60 6.08 -19.67
N HIS A 629 14.51 5.65 -20.31
CA HIS A 629 14.07 4.26 -20.32
C HIS A 629 15.12 3.29 -20.90
N LEU A 630 15.97 3.76 -21.83
CA LEU A 630 17.01 2.97 -22.51
C LEU A 630 18.35 2.97 -21.76
N ALA A 631 18.58 3.92 -20.86
CA ALA A 631 19.74 3.89 -19.94
C ALA A 631 19.54 2.89 -18.78
N GLY A 632 18.29 2.67 -18.37
CA GLY A 632 17.94 1.68 -17.35
C GLY A 632 18.04 0.22 -17.82
N ASN A 633 18.44 -0.65 -16.90
CA ASN A 633 18.57 -2.10 -17.10
C ASN A 633 17.79 -2.89 -16.04
N MET A 634 17.55 -4.17 -16.31
CA MET A 634 16.86 -5.09 -15.39
C MET A 634 17.75 -6.29 -15.05
N ALA A 635 18.40 -6.25 -13.89
CA ALA A 635 18.95 -7.44 -13.26
C ALA A 635 17.81 -8.25 -12.59
N VAL A 636 18.08 -9.49 -12.20
CA VAL A 636 17.08 -10.38 -11.61
C VAL A 636 17.65 -11.10 -10.39
N LEU A 637 17.07 -10.84 -9.23
CA LEU A 637 17.35 -11.55 -7.99
C LEU A 637 16.66 -12.91 -8.03
N VAL A 638 17.41 -13.98 -7.73
CA VAL A 638 16.92 -15.36 -7.71
C VAL A 638 17.15 -15.98 -6.34
N HIS A 639 16.09 -16.55 -5.78
CA HIS A 639 16.11 -17.32 -4.53
C HIS A 639 15.03 -18.40 -4.54
N ALA A 640 15.02 -19.30 -3.55
CA ALA A 640 13.93 -20.27 -3.40
C ALA A 640 12.56 -19.58 -3.32
N ARG A 641 11.57 -20.06 -4.08
CA ARG A 641 10.19 -19.58 -4.00
C ARG A 641 9.62 -19.91 -2.63
N PHE A 642 9.07 -18.92 -1.94
CA PHE A 642 8.26 -19.16 -0.75
C PHE A 642 7.02 -20.00 -1.12
N ASP A 643 6.78 -21.04 -0.34
CA ASP A 643 5.69 -21.98 -0.55
C ASP A 643 4.51 -21.57 0.32
N ASP A 644 3.46 -21.03 -0.30
CA ASP A 644 2.29 -20.39 0.33
C ASP A 644 1.70 -21.23 1.47
N ALA A 645 1.64 -22.56 1.30
CA ALA A 645 1.11 -23.51 2.28
C ALA A 645 2.04 -23.79 3.49
N LEU A 646 3.25 -23.24 3.49
CA LEU A 646 4.21 -23.25 4.60
C LEU A 646 4.42 -21.85 5.18
N GLU A 647 3.78 -20.81 4.65
CA GLU A 647 3.83 -19.47 5.24
C GLU A 647 2.93 -19.43 6.47
N ARG A 648 3.51 -19.09 7.62
CA ARG A 648 2.78 -18.84 8.89
C ARG A 648 2.34 -17.39 8.99
N SER A 649 3.17 -16.48 8.50
CA SER A 649 2.85 -15.07 8.31
C SER A 649 3.79 -14.41 7.31
N ASN A 650 3.39 -13.26 6.80
CA ASN A 650 4.24 -12.39 5.99
C ASN A 650 4.02 -10.93 6.42
N GLY A 651 5.07 -10.11 6.33
CA GLY A 651 5.01 -8.75 6.84
C GLY A 651 5.97 -7.79 6.16
N VAL A 652 5.76 -6.51 6.46
CA VAL A 652 6.57 -5.36 6.08
C VAL A 652 6.98 -4.64 7.35
N ILE A 653 8.21 -4.14 7.39
CA ILE A 653 8.79 -3.43 8.53
C ILE A 653 9.36 -2.10 8.01
N THR A 654 8.89 -1.00 8.57
CA THR A 654 9.59 0.29 8.48
C THR A 654 10.39 0.48 9.75
N LEU A 655 11.72 0.54 9.65
CA LEU A 655 12.61 0.83 10.77
C LEU A 655 13.35 2.15 10.52
N THR A 656 13.24 3.09 11.44
CA THR A 656 14.18 4.20 11.56
C THR A 656 15.22 3.90 12.64
N LEU A 657 16.50 4.05 12.31
CA LEU A 657 17.60 4.13 13.26
C LEU A 657 18.11 5.58 13.27
N ASP A 658 18.10 6.23 14.43
CA ASP A 658 18.54 7.63 14.64
C ASP A 658 19.66 7.68 15.70
N LEU A 659 20.90 7.72 15.22
CA LEU A 659 22.12 7.98 15.99
C LEU A 659 22.50 9.48 15.90
N GLY A 660 21.52 10.37 15.70
CA GLY A 660 21.75 11.81 15.54
C GLY A 660 22.39 12.48 16.75
N GLU A 661 22.25 11.90 17.96
CA GLU A 661 22.96 12.34 19.17
C GLU A 661 24.46 11.97 19.16
N ASP A 662 24.86 10.91 18.44
CA ASP A 662 26.25 10.43 18.37
C ASP A 662 27.10 11.21 17.36
N ARG A 663 26.55 12.24 16.69
CA ARG A 663 27.26 13.07 15.69
C ARG A 663 28.46 13.85 16.25
N ARG A 664 28.72 13.77 17.57
CA ARG A 664 29.76 14.46 18.36
C ARG A 664 29.69 15.99 18.38
N GLY A 665 28.80 16.59 17.60
CA GLY A 665 28.40 17.98 17.69
C GLY A 665 27.12 18.16 18.48
N ALA A 666 27.13 19.10 19.43
CA ALA A 666 26.07 19.66 20.25
C ALA A 666 24.71 18.92 20.34
N LEU A 667 24.19 18.76 21.56
CA LEU A 667 22.78 18.43 21.80
C LEU A 667 21.89 19.60 21.34
N GLN A 668 21.51 19.58 20.06
CA GLN A 668 20.66 20.59 19.40
C GLN A 668 19.16 20.30 19.56
N ARG A 669 18.78 19.15 20.14
CA ARG A 669 17.41 18.74 20.46
C ARG A 669 17.39 17.68 21.58
N PRO A 670 16.24 17.36 22.19
CA PRO A 670 16.08 16.21 23.07
C PRO A 670 16.25 14.87 22.32
N ALA A 671 16.73 13.85 23.02
CA ALA A 671 16.88 12.49 22.51
C ALA A 671 15.56 11.92 21.93
N PRO A 672 15.52 11.54 20.64
CA PRO A 672 14.46 10.65 20.13
C PRO A 672 14.67 9.21 20.64
N ALA A 673 13.78 8.30 20.27
CA ALA A 673 14.11 6.88 20.32
C ALA A 673 15.24 6.60 19.31
N ILE A 674 16.24 5.80 19.71
CA ILE A 674 17.34 5.40 18.82
C ILE A 674 16.83 4.49 17.71
N ALA A 675 15.89 3.59 18.02
CA ALA A 675 15.22 2.78 17.01
C ALA A 675 13.70 2.90 17.14
N ASP A 676 13.02 3.03 16.00
CA ASP A 676 11.58 3.10 15.88
C ASP A 676 11.12 2.18 14.74
N MET A 677 10.47 1.07 15.09
CA MET A 677 10.07 0.02 14.16
C MET A 677 8.54 -0.08 14.10
N GLU A 678 7.95 0.23 12.97
CA GLU A 678 6.56 -0.11 12.65
C GLU A 678 6.56 -1.42 11.85
N VAL A 679 5.76 -2.40 12.27
CA VAL A 679 5.63 -3.70 11.60
C VAL A 679 4.16 -4.02 11.34
N ASP A 680 3.88 -4.25 10.06
CA ASP A 680 2.61 -4.74 9.53
C ASP A 680 2.77 -6.24 9.24
N VAL A 681 1.92 -7.09 9.82
CA VAL A 681 2.01 -8.54 9.65
C VAL A 681 0.65 -9.17 9.39
N GLN A 682 0.59 -10.03 8.37
CA GLN A 682 -0.62 -10.75 7.98
C GLN A 682 -0.46 -12.27 8.09
N LEU A 683 -1.56 -12.94 8.45
CA LEU A 683 -1.63 -14.37 8.68
C LEU A 683 -1.39 -15.16 7.38
N GLY A 684 -0.59 -16.23 7.48
CA GLY A 684 -0.30 -17.12 6.36
C GLY A 684 0.37 -16.43 5.17
N ALA A 685 -0.01 -16.85 3.97
CA ALA A 685 0.42 -16.26 2.69
C ALA A 685 -0.46 -15.08 2.21
N LEU A 686 -1.47 -14.68 3.00
CA LEU A 686 -2.37 -13.58 2.65
C LEU A 686 -1.56 -12.28 2.59
N SER A 687 -1.46 -11.67 1.42
CA SER A 687 -0.46 -10.63 1.15
C SER A 687 -0.73 -9.35 1.93
N VAL A 688 0.20 -8.98 2.83
CA VAL A 688 0.12 -7.75 3.63
C VAL A 688 0.06 -6.47 2.78
N THR A 689 0.75 -6.43 1.64
CA THR A 689 0.78 -5.24 0.74
C THR A 689 -0.32 -5.25 -0.32
N ASN A 690 -0.99 -6.38 -0.53
CA ASN A 690 -1.93 -6.58 -1.65
C ASN A 690 -3.01 -7.59 -1.23
N PRO A 691 -3.92 -7.24 -0.31
CA PRO A 691 -5.04 -8.11 0.05
C PRO A 691 -5.89 -8.43 -1.20
N PRO A 692 -6.55 -9.59 -1.26
CA PRO A 692 -7.38 -9.96 -2.41
C PRO A 692 -8.43 -8.87 -2.69
N PRO A 693 -8.60 -8.41 -3.95
CA PRO A 693 -9.52 -7.31 -4.27
C PRO A 693 -10.95 -7.53 -3.77
N GLU A 694 -11.43 -8.77 -3.78
CA GLU A 694 -12.73 -9.19 -3.29
C GLU A 694 -12.89 -9.16 -1.76
N ARG A 695 -11.80 -8.95 -1.01
CA ARG A 695 -11.77 -8.71 0.44
C ARG A 695 -11.06 -7.39 0.79
N ALA A 696 -10.85 -6.50 -0.18
CA ALA A 696 -10.22 -5.21 0.06
C ALA A 696 -11.09 -4.37 1.01
N GLY A 697 -10.51 -3.98 2.14
CA GLY A 697 -11.23 -3.29 3.21
C GLY A 697 -11.64 -4.18 4.39
N GLU A 698 -11.73 -5.49 4.18
CA GLU A 698 -12.12 -6.49 5.19
C GLU A 698 -10.90 -7.20 5.80
N VAL A 699 -9.79 -7.26 5.06
CA VAL A 699 -8.51 -7.83 5.47
C VAL A 699 -7.59 -6.71 5.97
N LEU A 700 -7.34 -6.66 7.28
CA LEU A 700 -6.35 -5.81 7.92
C LEU A 700 -5.29 -6.68 8.62
N PRO A 701 -3.99 -6.33 8.54
CA PRO A 701 -2.95 -6.98 9.31
C PRO A 701 -2.94 -6.51 10.76
N GLU A 702 -2.22 -7.25 11.59
CA GLU A 702 -1.77 -6.72 12.88
C GLU A 702 -0.70 -5.65 12.62
N VAL A 703 -0.84 -4.49 13.28
CA VAL A 703 0.13 -3.39 13.21
C VAL A 703 0.69 -3.14 14.59
N SER A 704 2.01 -3.18 14.74
CA SER A 704 2.70 -2.94 16.00
C SER A 704 3.84 -1.94 15.81
N ARG A 705 3.98 -0.98 16.72
CA ARG A 705 5.13 -0.07 16.78
C ARG A 705 5.98 -0.39 18.00
N VAL A 706 7.28 -0.56 17.78
CA VAL A 706 8.25 -0.96 18.79
C VAL A 706 9.39 0.05 18.80
N THR A 707 9.60 0.72 19.92
CA THR A 707 10.66 1.73 20.06
C THR A 707 11.72 1.29 21.05
N ARG A 708 12.96 1.76 20.85
CA ARG A 708 14.10 1.62 21.77
C ARG A 708 14.73 2.96 22.03
N ASP A 709 14.83 3.36 23.29
CA ASP A 709 15.49 4.60 23.68
C ASP A 709 17.00 4.46 23.87
N ALA A 710 17.68 5.58 24.13
CA ALA A 710 19.11 5.64 24.39
C ALA A 710 19.58 4.93 25.69
N GLN A 711 18.65 4.43 26.52
CA GLN A 711 18.96 3.57 27.66
C GLN A 711 18.71 2.08 27.36
N GLY A 712 18.36 1.75 26.11
CA GLY A 712 18.04 0.39 25.66
C GLY A 712 16.68 -0.11 26.15
N ARG A 713 15.81 0.76 26.68
CA ARG A 713 14.47 0.37 27.12
C ARG A 713 13.58 0.24 25.89
N VAL A 714 12.87 -0.89 25.79
CA VAL A 714 11.95 -1.18 24.69
C VAL A 714 10.51 -0.92 25.12
N ALA A 715 9.72 -0.28 24.26
CA ALA A 715 8.27 -0.13 24.42
C ALA A 715 7.56 -0.72 23.19
N ILE A 716 6.51 -1.50 23.42
CA ILE A 716 5.65 -2.08 22.39
C ILE A 716 4.28 -1.41 22.46
N ASN A 717 3.79 -0.90 21.34
CA ASN A 717 2.46 -0.34 21.17
C ASN A 717 1.73 -1.09 20.06
N ARG A 718 0.65 -1.79 20.39
CA ARG A 718 -0.17 -2.54 19.42
C ARG A 718 -1.21 -1.58 18.83
N LEU A 719 -1.04 -1.19 17.57
CA LEU A 719 -1.80 -0.12 16.91
C LEU A 719 -3.10 -0.62 16.27
N ALA A 720 -3.08 -1.83 15.71
CA ALA A 720 -4.26 -2.48 15.13
C ALA A 720 -4.16 -4.02 15.27
N ALA A 721 -5.29 -4.71 15.35
CA ALA A 721 -5.35 -6.17 15.38
C ALA A 721 -5.56 -6.75 13.97
N SER A 722 -5.07 -7.96 13.72
CA SER A 722 -5.39 -8.68 12.47
C SER A 722 -6.88 -9.06 12.43
N THR A 723 -7.54 -8.82 11.30
CA THR A 723 -8.92 -9.29 11.05
C THR A 723 -9.01 -10.79 10.82
N GLU A 724 -7.89 -11.47 10.56
CA GLU A 724 -7.83 -12.90 10.32
C GLU A 724 -7.61 -13.71 11.62
N LEU A 725 -7.58 -13.04 12.77
CA LEU A 725 -7.46 -13.65 14.09
C LEU A 725 -8.61 -13.26 15.02
N PRO A 726 -9.01 -14.13 15.96
CA PRO A 726 -9.95 -13.78 17.03
C PRO A 726 -9.43 -12.62 17.90
N ALA A 727 -10.35 -11.80 18.41
CA ALA A 727 -10.01 -10.66 19.26
C ALA A 727 -9.10 -11.06 20.45
N GLY A 728 -7.94 -10.39 20.56
CA GLY A 728 -6.93 -10.64 21.59
C GLY A 728 -5.90 -11.72 21.24
N ALA A 729 -6.02 -12.42 20.11
CA ALA A 729 -4.93 -13.20 19.53
C ALA A 729 -3.98 -12.30 18.72
N GLN A 730 -2.73 -12.75 18.58
CA GLN A 730 -1.66 -12.02 17.89
C GLN A 730 -0.93 -12.96 16.93
N ILE A 731 -0.46 -12.43 15.79
CA ILE A 731 0.39 -13.13 14.83
C ILE A 731 1.85 -13.12 15.32
N LEU A 732 2.31 -11.99 15.87
CA LEU A 732 3.62 -11.85 16.48
C LEU A 732 3.46 -11.58 17.98
N ASP A 733 4.04 -12.44 18.82
CA ASP A 733 4.17 -12.15 20.24
C ASP A 733 5.26 -11.09 20.50
N ASP A 734 5.30 -10.59 21.74
CA ASP A 734 6.24 -9.53 22.14
C ASP A 734 7.72 -9.98 22.01
N VAL A 735 8.01 -11.29 22.06
CA VAL A 735 9.38 -11.80 21.89
C VAL A 735 9.78 -11.71 20.42
N ALA A 736 8.93 -12.17 19.50
CA ALA A 736 9.15 -12.06 18.07
C ALA A 736 9.29 -10.58 17.62
N LEU A 737 8.53 -9.66 18.22
CA LEU A 737 8.68 -8.23 17.98
C LEU A 737 10.05 -7.69 18.42
N ILE A 738 10.56 -8.11 19.58
CA ILE A 738 11.88 -7.70 20.08
C ILE A 738 13.00 -8.31 19.21
N GLU A 739 12.88 -9.59 18.84
CA GLU A 739 13.83 -10.26 17.94
C GLU A 739 13.89 -9.59 16.56
N LEU A 740 12.73 -9.16 16.01
CA LEU A 740 12.68 -8.37 14.78
C LEU A 740 13.33 -7.00 14.95
N LEU A 741 13.09 -6.31 16.06
CA LEU A 741 13.74 -5.02 16.34
C LEU A 741 15.26 -5.16 16.42
N ASP A 742 15.79 -6.17 17.12
CA ASP A 742 17.22 -6.41 17.20
C ASP A 742 17.82 -6.76 15.83
N ALA A 743 17.17 -7.66 15.08
CA ALA A 743 17.62 -8.09 13.76
C ALA A 743 17.64 -6.94 12.74
N THR A 744 16.57 -6.13 12.69
CA THR A 744 16.47 -5.01 11.75
C THR A 744 17.39 -3.85 12.15
N THR A 745 17.54 -3.56 13.46
CA THR A 745 18.52 -2.58 13.96
C THR A 745 19.94 -2.96 13.55
N ALA A 746 20.33 -4.23 13.68
CA ALA A 746 21.64 -4.71 13.24
C ALA A 746 21.86 -4.56 11.72
N VAL A 747 20.79 -4.60 10.91
CA VAL A 747 20.87 -4.29 9.46
C VAL A 747 21.08 -2.80 9.24
N ALA A 748 20.34 -1.93 9.94
CA ALA A 748 20.47 -0.47 9.86
C ALA A 748 21.88 0.02 10.30
N GLU A 749 22.45 -0.54 11.36
CA GLU A 749 23.84 -0.27 11.77
C GLU A 749 24.85 -0.60 10.66
N ARG A 750 24.69 -1.76 10.00
CA ARG A 750 25.57 -2.18 8.90
C ARG A 750 25.35 -1.33 7.64
N TRP A 751 24.13 -0.84 7.43
CA TRP A 751 23.78 0.08 6.35
C TRP A 751 24.47 1.43 6.55
N LEU A 752 24.28 2.08 7.71
CA LEU A 752 24.95 3.34 8.07
C LEU A 752 26.47 3.21 7.99
N ALA A 753 27.05 2.14 8.54
CA ALA A 753 28.50 1.93 8.52
C ALA A 753 29.06 1.76 7.09
N ALA A 754 28.27 1.27 6.14
CA ALA A 754 28.68 1.16 4.74
C ALA A 754 28.54 2.49 4.00
N GLU A 755 27.44 3.21 4.17
CA GLU A 755 27.23 4.52 3.52
C GLU A 755 28.20 5.59 4.06
N ASN A 756 28.51 5.56 5.35
CA ASN A 756 29.46 6.48 5.97
C ASN A 756 30.93 6.16 5.67
N ARG A 757 31.26 5.06 4.97
CA ARG A 757 32.66 4.69 4.66
C ARG A 757 33.35 5.71 3.76
N GLU A 758 32.61 6.25 2.78
CA GLU A 758 33.12 7.20 1.78
C GLU A 758 32.81 8.67 2.13
N LEU A 759 32.27 8.93 3.33
CA LEU A 759 31.91 10.26 3.81
C LEU A 759 32.90 10.71 4.89
N ASP A 760 33.41 11.93 4.77
CA ASP A 760 34.16 12.56 5.87
C ASP A 760 33.27 12.67 7.12
N HIS A 761 33.88 12.60 8.30
CA HIS A 761 33.18 12.53 9.57
C HIS A 761 32.13 13.66 9.80
N PRO A 762 32.30 14.92 9.35
CA PRO A 762 31.24 15.95 9.42
C PRO A 762 30.07 15.77 8.44
N ARG A 763 30.22 14.91 7.43
CA ARG A 763 29.20 14.62 6.40
C ARG A 763 28.51 13.27 6.60
N ALA A 764 29.01 12.46 7.53
CA ALA A 764 28.44 11.18 7.90
C ALA A 764 26.96 11.30 8.32
N ARG A 765 26.15 10.33 7.90
CA ARG A 765 24.75 10.18 8.30
C ARG A 765 24.66 9.83 9.79
N GLY A 766 23.73 10.47 10.49
CA GLY A 766 23.29 10.05 11.83
C GLY A 766 22.12 9.08 11.80
N SER A 767 21.28 9.12 10.76
CA SER A 767 20.06 8.30 10.68
C SER A 767 19.90 7.58 9.34
N VAL A 768 19.15 6.46 9.38
CA VAL A 768 18.65 5.76 8.19
C VAL A 768 17.24 5.21 8.45
N THR A 769 16.37 5.33 7.45
CA THR A 769 15.08 4.64 7.38
C THR A 769 15.20 3.46 6.42
N LEU A 770 14.80 2.26 6.86
CA LEU A 770 14.79 1.03 6.06
C LEU A 770 13.38 0.46 5.93
N ASP A 771 13.05 -0.03 4.73
CA ASP A 771 11.90 -0.88 4.42
C ASP A 771 12.38 -2.32 4.25
N LEU A 772 11.82 -3.25 5.02
CA LEU A 772 12.14 -4.67 4.99
C LEU A 772 10.89 -5.52 4.80
N GLU A 773 10.94 -6.49 3.90
CA GLU A 773 9.88 -7.50 3.74
C GLU A 773 10.32 -8.82 4.39
N PHE A 774 9.45 -9.50 5.15
CA PHE A 774 9.73 -10.81 5.75
C PHE A 774 8.64 -11.86 5.52
N ARG A 775 8.99 -13.14 5.77
CA ARG A 775 8.05 -14.26 5.90
C ARG A 775 8.45 -15.17 7.07
N ALA A 776 7.50 -15.51 7.94
CA ALA A 776 7.67 -16.57 8.93
C ALA A 776 7.18 -17.89 8.33
N LEU A 777 8.03 -18.92 8.34
CA LEU A 777 7.77 -20.17 7.63
C LEU A 777 7.70 -21.35 8.59
N ALA A 778 6.84 -22.31 8.29
CA ALA A 778 6.78 -23.62 8.90
C ALA A 778 7.97 -24.51 8.47
N PRO A 779 8.25 -25.62 9.19
CA PRO A 779 9.31 -26.54 8.79
C PRO A 779 9.10 -27.12 7.39
N GLY A 780 10.19 -27.41 6.70
CA GLY A 780 10.20 -27.98 5.35
C GLY A 780 10.41 -26.97 4.22
N TRP A 781 10.65 -25.69 4.50
CA TRP A 781 11.05 -24.70 3.49
C TRP A 781 12.54 -24.28 3.58
N PRO A 782 13.29 -24.26 2.46
CA PRO A 782 12.90 -24.76 1.15
C PRO A 782 12.87 -26.30 1.13
N ALA A 783 12.21 -26.87 0.12
CA ALA A 783 12.21 -28.32 -0.08
C ALA A 783 13.56 -28.78 -0.65
N TYR A 784 14.29 -29.64 0.07
CA TYR A 784 15.59 -30.18 -0.35
C TYR A 784 15.48 -31.51 -1.08
N ALA A 785 16.37 -31.75 -2.06
CA ALA A 785 16.46 -33.02 -2.79
C ALA A 785 16.88 -34.20 -1.89
N SER A 786 17.53 -33.92 -0.76
CA SER A 786 17.86 -34.90 0.28
C SER A 786 16.65 -35.43 1.05
N GLY A 787 15.50 -34.74 0.98
CA GLY A 787 14.34 -34.98 1.85
C GLY A 787 14.51 -34.45 3.28
N GLU A 788 15.59 -33.72 3.56
CA GLU A 788 15.78 -32.99 4.82
C GLU A 788 14.72 -31.90 5.00
N GLN A 789 14.29 -31.67 6.23
CA GLN A 789 13.33 -30.61 6.58
C GLN A 789 14.06 -29.47 7.28
N ALA A 790 14.11 -28.30 6.64
CA ALA A 790 14.53 -27.07 7.31
C ALA A 790 13.60 -26.74 8.50
N PRO A 791 14.11 -26.07 9.55
CA PRO A 791 13.32 -25.66 10.71
C PRO A 791 12.34 -24.52 10.37
N SER A 792 11.40 -24.25 11.28
CA SER A 792 10.62 -23.02 11.24
C SER A 792 11.53 -21.82 11.54
N ARG A 793 11.39 -20.74 10.77
CA ARG A 793 12.23 -19.53 10.86
C ARG A 793 11.52 -18.32 10.26
N VAL A 794 11.89 -17.12 10.73
CA VAL A 794 11.59 -15.85 10.05
C VAL A 794 12.69 -15.58 9.04
N VAL A 795 12.31 -15.15 7.84
CA VAL A 795 13.22 -14.94 6.71
C VAL A 795 12.98 -13.53 6.15
N ILE A 796 13.97 -12.64 6.26
CA ILE A 796 13.95 -11.34 5.58
C ILE A 796 14.26 -11.56 4.11
N LYS A 797 13.30 -11.21 3.24
CA LYS A 797 13.36 -11.43 1.78
C LYS A 797 13.73 -10.19 0.96
N GLN A 798 13.76 -9.02 1.60
CA GLN A 798 14.13 -7.75 1.00
C GLN A 798 14.54 -6.76 2.10
N VAL A 799 15.49 -5.88 1.80
CA VAL A 799 15.75 -4.65 2.54
C VAL A 799 16.18 -3.57 1.55
N ARG A 800 15.71 -2.34 1.77
CA ARG A 800 16.11 -1.12 1.05
C ARG A 800 16.00 0.09 1.97
N SER A 801 16.61 1.21 1.59
CA SER A 801 16.37 2.48 2.29
C SER A 801 15.10 3.16 1.77
N LEU A 802 14.39 3.84 2.66
CA LEU A 802 13.30 4.79 2.35
C LEU A 802 13.78 6.25 2.39
N ASP A 803 15.04 6.51 2.71
CA ASP A 803 15.55 7.87 2.78
C ASP A 803 15.48 8.54 1.40
N PRO A 804 15.05 9.81 1.32
CA PRO A 804 14.92 10.50 0.06
C PRO A 804 16.28 10.70 -0.61
N GLY A 805 16.24 10.89 -1.93
CA GLY A 805 17.39 11.42 -2.64
C GLY A 805 17.66 12.89 -2.28
N LEU A 806 18.87 13.39 -2.52
CA LEU A 806 19.17 14.80 -2.28
C LEU A 806 18.23 15.74 -3.03
N PRO A 807 17.77 16.84 -2.40
CA PRO A 807 17.03 17.90 -3.09
C PRO A 807 17.87 18.52 -4.20
N ALA A 808 17.28 18.75 -5.36
CA ALA A 808 17.98 19.36 -6.49
C ALA A 808 18.51 20.77 -6.16
N GLY A 809 19.72 21.09 -6.61
CA GLY A 809 20.43 22.32 -6.25
C GLY A 809 21.29 22.22 -4.99
N SER A 810 21.27 21.07 -4.30
CA SER A 810 22.17 20.77 -3.17
C SER A 810 23.56 20.30 -3.61
N GLU A 811 23.83 20.11 -4.91
CA GLU A 811 25.15 19.67 -5.41
C GLU A 811 26.29 20.62 -4.99
N ARG A 812 25.99 21.92 -4.87
CA ARG A 812 26.93 22.95 -4.37
C ARG A 812 27.17 22.90 -2.85
N LEU A 813 26.47 22.02 -2.14
CA LEU A 813 26.53 21.83 -0.69
C LEU A 813 27.20 20.53 -0.28
N LEU A 814 27.58 19.67 -1.23
CA LEU A 814 28.26 18.41 -0.96
C LEU A 814 29.60 18.59 -0.23
N ASP A 815 30.26 19.74 -0.41
CA ASP A 815 31.51 20.11 0.26
C ASP A 815 31.30 20.91 1.57
N GLN A 816 30.04 21.13 1.98
CA GLN A 816 29.75 21.67 3.32
C GLN A 816 29.73 20.53 4.36
N PRO A 817 30.03 20.82 5.63
CA PRO A 817 29.92 19.86 6.74
C PRO A 817 28.45 19.65 7.15
N LEU A 818 27.63 19.21 6.19
CA LEU A 818 26.23 18.87 6.38
C LEU A 818 26.11 17.34 6.41
N PRO A 819 25.60 16.74 7.49
CA PRO A 819 25.25 15.32 7.52
C PRO A 819 24.37 14.95 6.32
N ARG A 820 24.74 13.89 5.59
CA ARG A 820 24.11 13.53 4.29
C ARG A 820 22.62 13.22 4.41
N ASP A 821 22.20 12.65 5.54
CA ASP A 821 20.81 12.43 5.92
C ASP A 821 20.05 13.75 6.14
N LEU A 822 20.60 14.69 6.93
CA LEU A 822 19.98 16.01 7.10
C LEU A 822 19.85 16.76 5.77
N LEU A 823 20.87 16.67 4.90
CA LEU A 823 20.83 17.30 3.57
C LEU A 823 19.80 16.64 2.63
N ALA A 824 19.58 15.32 2.74
CA ALA A 824 18.53 14.62 2.00
C ALA A 824 17.11 15.09 2.37
N HIS A 825 16.91 15.44 3.64
CA HIS A 825 15.65 15.97 4.16
C HIS A 825 15.59 17.51 4.23
N ALA A 826 16.52 18.23 3.60
CA ALA A 826 16.60 19.70 3.72
C ALA A 826 15.42 20.42 3.04
N ASP A 827 14.66 21.21 3.82
CA ASP A 827 13.70 22.19 3.32
C ASP A 827 14.42 23.38 2.68
N ARG A 828 15.44 23.89 3.40
CA ARG A 828 16.30 25.00 2.99
C ARG A 828 17.61 24.99 3.74
N VAL A 829 18.64 25.58 3.12
CA VAL A 829 19.94 25.84 3.74
C VAL A 829 20.20 27.33 3.65
N GLU A 830 20.51 27.92 4.79
CA GLU A 830 20.66 29.35 5.01
C GLU A 830 22.12 29.69 5.31
N GLN A 831 22.61 30.79 4.73
CA GLN A 831 23.91 31.36 5.07
C GLN A 831 23.72 32.78 5.60
N ARG A 832 24.13 33.01 6.84
CA ARG A 832 24.06 34.32 7.48
C ARG A 832 25.46 34.93 7.55
N LYS A 833 25.58 36.19 7.14
CA LYS A 833 26.83 36.96 7.12
C LYS A 833 26.63 38.20 7.98
N CYS A 834 27.16 38.17 9.20
CA CYS A 834 27.07 39.22 10.21
C CYS A 834 28.39 40.00 10.25
N GLN A 835 28.35 41.32 10.14
CA GLN A 835 29.56 42.14 10.04
C GLN A 835 29.50 43.36 10.97
N SER A 836 30.53 43.53 11.79
CA SER A 836 30.77 44.69 12.65
C SER A 836 32.00 45.50 12.17
N GLY A 837 32.46 46.46 12.98
CA GLY A 837 33.68 47.23 12.69
C GLY A 837 34.97 46.42 12.87
N ARG A 838 34.98 45.43 13.78
CA ARG A 838 36.14 44.56 14.04
C ARG A 838 35.94 43.08 13.73
N ALA A 839 34.73 42.63 13.43
CA ALA A 839 34.44 41.21 13.22
C ALA A 839 33.54 40.91 12.02
N PHE A 840 33.72 39.73 11.46
CA PHE A 840 32.88 39.11 10.45
C PHE A 840 32.59 37.67 10.90
N VAL A 841 31.31 37.31 10.94
CA VAL A 841 30.84 35.96 11.27
C VAL A 841 29.98 35.44 10.13
N GLN A 842 30.29 34.22 9.70
CA GLN A 842 29.57 33.48 8.68
C GLN A 842 28.99 32.21 9.31
N VAL A 843 27.68 32.02 9.20
CA VAL A 843 26.94 30.91 9.79
C VAL A 843 26.29 30.13 8.64
N VAL A 844 26.34 28.80 8.67
CA VAL A 844 25.58 27.93 7.75
C VAL A 844 24.62 27.06 8.56
N GLU A 845 23.34 27.17 8.24
CA GLU A 845 22.21 26.57 8.95
C GLU A 845 21.34 25.76 7.99
N LEU A 846 20.83 24.61 8.43
CA LEU A 846 19.93 23.74 7.66
C LEU A 846 18.60 23.57 8.40
N PHE A 847 17.50 23.75 7.70
CA PHE A 847 16.17 23.34 8.18
C PHE A 847 15.73 22.07 7.45
N THR A 848 15.19 21.08 8.18
CA THR A 848 14.60 19.87 7.59
C THR A 848 13.13 20.08 7.25
N ASP A 849 12.59 19.28 6.32
CA ASP A 849 11.16 19.35 5.98
C ASP A 849 10.28 18.95 7.18
N PRO A 850 9.37 19.81 7.68
CA PRO A 850 8.39 19.44 8.72
C PRO A 850 7.43 18.32 8.31
N MET A 851 7.43 17.90 7.04
CA MET A 851 6.60 16.82 6.51
C MET A 851 7.37 15.52 6.24
N ALA A 852 8.64 15.44 6.64
CA ALA A 852 9.40 14.18 6.59
C ALA A 852 8.69 13.09 7.43
N ALA A 853 8.73 11.84 6.96
CA ALA A 853 8.10 10.72 7.66
C ALA A 853 8.71 10.44 9.05
N HIS A 854 9.98 10.82 9.23
CA HIS A 854 10.68 10.85 10.52
C HIS A 854 11.07 12.30 10.86
N ASP A 855 10.84 12.70 12.11
CA ASP A 855 11.23 14.03 12.58
C ASP A 855 12.72 14.04 12.95
N LEU A 856 13.53 14.61 12.06
CA LEU A 856 14.95 14.89 12.28
C LEU A 856 15.19 16.08 13.23
N GLY A 857 14.14 16.73 13.71
CA GLY A 857 14.14 17.73 14.78
C GLY A 857 14.59 19.13 14.36
N HIS A 858 14.92 19.34 13.07
CA HIS A 858 15.43 20.61 12.56
C HIS A 858 14.41 21.38 11.70
N ALA A 859 13.12 21.09 11.84
CA ALA A 859 12.07 21.75 11.08
C ALA A 859 11.70 23.14 11.63
N LYS A 860 11.85 23.35 12.94
CA LYS A 860 11.52 24.61 13.65
C LYS A 860 12.76 25.43 14.03
N GLU A 861 13.80 24.77 14.55
CA GLU A 861 15.11 25.37 14.81
C GLU A 861 16.15 24.69 13.90
N PRO A 862 17.08 25.43 13.28
CA PRO A 862 17.97 24.84 12.30
C PRO A 862 19.11 24.04 12.93
N PHE A 863 19.59 23.04 12.19
CA PHE A 863 20.89 22.44 12.44
C PHE A 863 22.00 23.45 12.10
N LEU A 864 22.84 23.80 13.08
CA LEU A 864 24.04 24.60 12.81
C LEU A 864 25.15 23.69 12.28
N ALA A 865 25.52 23.90 11.01
CA ALA A 865 26.50 23.09 10.32
C ALA A 865 27.92 23.65 10.40
N ARG A 866 28.06 24.98 10.38
CA ARG A 866 29.37 25.66 10.29
C ARG A 866 29.32 27.08 10.83
N ILE A 867 30.38 27.49 11.53
CA ILE A 867 30.60 28.88 11.94
C ILE A 867 32.04 29.33 11.65
N GLY A 868 32.18 30.30 10.75
CA GLY A 868 33.43 30.99 10.44
C GLY A 868 33.49 32.34 11.13
N VAL A 869 34.57 32.64 11.85
CA VAL A 869 34.79 33.91 12.54
C VAL A 869 36.12 34.52 12.13
N ARG A 870 36.09 35.81 11.80
CA ARG A 870 37.27 36.68 11.65
C ARG A 870 37.07 37.88 12.55
N ALA A 871 37.91 38.07 13.56
CA ALA A 871 37.84 39.21 14.45
C ALA A 871 39.22 39.79 14.75
N GLU A 872 39.36 41.11 14.65
CA GLU A 872 40.62 41.83 14.81
C GLU A 872 40.60 42.76 16.03
N GLY A 873 41.78 43.10 16.57
CA GLY A 873 41.88 44.04 17.70
C GLY A 873 41.19 43.54 18.98
N LEU A 874 41.23 42.24 19.24
CA LEU A 874 40.74 41.61 20.47
C LEU A 874 41.87 41.44 21.51
N PRO A 875 41.52 41.30 22.81
CA PRO A 875 42.46 40.86 23.84
C PRO A 875 43.16 39.55 23.45
N GLY A 876 44.50 39.57 23.46
CA GLY A 876 45.31 38.44 23.02
C GLY A 876 45.41 38.25 21.50
N GLY A 877 45.09 39.26 20.68
CA GLY A 877 45.32 39.27 19.23
C GLY A 877 44.08 38.91 18.39
N SER A 878 44.24 38.91 17.06
CA SER A 878 43.15 38.57 16.14
C SER A 878 42.76 37.08 16.25
N ARG A 879 41.50 36.77 15.91
CA ARG A 879 40.96 35.41 15.75
C ARG A 879 40.56 35.18 14.32
N HIS A 880 40.95 34.03 13.76
CA HIS A 880 40.45 33.54 12.49
C HIS A 880 40.31 32.03 12.61
N PHE A 881 39.06 31.56 12.59
CA PHE A 881 38.73 30.14 12.67
C PHE A 881 37.48 29.86 11.85
N ASP A 882 37.31 28.59 11.53
CA ASP A 882 36.19 28.05 10.75
C ASP A 882 35.95 26.65 11.31
N LEU A 883 34.82 26.50 12.00
CA LEU A 883 34.46 25.30 12.76
C LEU A 883 33.19 24.71 12.17
N ASP A 884 33.07 23.40 12.23
CA ASP A 884 31.84 22.69 11.88
C ASP A 884 31.10 22.20 13.12
N HIS A 885 30.02 21.44 12.91
CA HIS A 885 29.17 20.99 14.01
C HIS A 885 29.92 20.20 15.08
N GLN A 886 31.03 19.54 14.72
CA GLN A 886 31.73 18.60 15.58
C GLN A 886 32.59 19.25 16.67
N GLU A 887 32.74 20.58 16.65
CA GLU A 887 33.42 21.35 17.72
C GLU A 887 32.45 22.03 18.71
N PHE A 888 31.14 21.86 18.56
CA PHE A 888 30.13 22.52 19.41
C PHE A 888 29.69 21.65 20.60
N ILE A 889 29.57 22.22 21.80
CA ILE A 889 28.96 21.58 22.98
C ILE A 889 27.43 21.76 22.97
N ALA A 890 26.99 22.99 22.67
CA ALA A 890 25.59 23.37 22.69
C ALA A 890 25.35 24.49 21.67
N VAL A 891 24.18 24.44 21.03
CA VAL A 891 23.67 25.48 20.14
C VAL A 891 22.24 25.79 20.56
N SER A 892 21.83 27.06 20.51
CA SER A 892 20.45 27.46 20.80
C SER A 892 20.04 28.71 20.04
N HIS A 893 18.79 28.78 19.60
CA HIS A 893 18.27 29.88 18.76
C HIS A 893 17.29 30.84 19.46
N GLY A 894 17.24 30.82 20.80
CA GLY A 894 16.52 31.84 21.59
C GLY A 894 14.99 31.74 21.52
N ARG A 895 14.46 30.52 21.35
CA ARG A 895 13.02 30.21 21.17
C ARG A 895 12.49 30.59 19.79
N LEU A 896 13.27 30.26 18.76
CA LEU A 896 12.88 30.43 17.36
C LEU A 896 11.66 29.53 17.03
N ASP A 897 11.56 28.38 17.70
CA ASP A 897 10.40 27.48 17.73
C ASP A 897 9.06 28.17 18.09
N GLN A 898 9.12 29.25 18.89
CA GLN A 898 7.99 30.06 19.36
C GLN A 898 7.78 31.34 18.54
N GLY A 899 8.46 31.47 17.40
CA GLY A 899 8.34 32.64 16.51
C GLY A 899 9.10 33.88 16.99
N MET A 900 10.04 33.74 17.94
CA MET A 900 10.95 34.82 18.29
C MET A 900 11.90 35.14 17.11
N PRO A 901 12.45 36.36 17.01
CA PRO A 901 13.46 36.69 16.00
C PRO A 901 14.68 35.75 16.10
N TRP A 902 15.29 35.44 14.96
CA TRP A 902 16.53 34.64 14.92
C TRP A 902 17.59 35.23 15.86
N SER A 903 18.11 34.36 16.71
CA SER A 903 19.32 34.55 17.48
C SER A 903 20.14 33.27 17.39
N LEU A 904 21.41 33.34 17.76
CA LEU A 904 22.28 32.17 17.81
C LEU A 904 23.21 32.29 19.01
N ARG A 905 23.29 31.24 19.83
CA ARG A 905 24.36 31.04 20.80
C ARG A 905 25.03 29.70 20.53
N VAL A 906 26.36 29.69 20.59
CA VAL A 906 27.21 28.51 20.43
C VAL A 906 28.21 28.46 21.59
N ASP A 907 28.26 27.35 22.32
CA ASP A 907 29.29 27.01 23.31
C ASP A 907 30.26 25.98 22.68
N LEU A 908 31.59 26.19 22.77
CA LEU A 908 32.63 25.45 22.02
C LEU A 908 33.46 24.49 22.91
N GLU A 909 33.87 23.32 22.39
CA GLU A 909 34.47 22.27 23.24
C GLU A 909 35.88 22.62 23.80
N PRO A 910 36.10 22.61 25.14
CA PRO A 910 37.34 23.10 25.74
C PRO A 910 38.55 22.17 25.56
N THR A 911 38.36 21.00 24.96
CA THR A 911 39.40 19.99 24.64
C THR A 911 39.83 19.98 23.18
N VAL A 912 39.07 20.61 22.27
CA VAL A 912 39.49 20.91 20.89
C VAL A 912 40.10 22.31 20.81
N VAL A 913 39.54 23.27 21.55
CA VAL A 913 40.07 24.65 21.73
C VAL A 913 41.55 24.76 22.21
N PRO A 914 42.19 23.80 22.90
CA PRO A 914 43.63 23.87 23.23
C PRO A 914 44.56 23.55 22.06
N ALA A 915 44.06 22.86 21.03
CA ALA A 915 44.87 22.41 19.89
C ALA A 915 45.00 23.48 18.79
N VAL A 916 44.06 24.43 18.73
CA VAL A 916 44.07 25.58 17.79
C VAL A 916 43.78 26.84 18.60
N GLY A 917 44.58 27.89 18.45
CA GLY A 917 44.50 29.15 19.22
C GLY A 917 43.26 30.03 18.94
N ILE A 918 42.06 29.43 19.01
CA ILE A 918 40.74 30.02 18.76
C ILE A 918 40.43 31.13 19.76
N GLY A 919 40.86 30.96 21.02
CA GLY A 919 40.77 31.99 22.08
C GLY A 919 39.40 32.65 22.18
N VAL A 920 38.35 31.84 22.00
CA VAL A 920 36.92 32.09 22.15
C VAL A 920 36.31 30.79 22.68
N ASP A 921 35.42 30.84 23.67
CA ASP A 921 34.68 29.68 24.21
C ASP A 921 33.16 29.74 23.96
N ARG A 922 32.61 30.95 23.81
CA ARG A 922 31.21 31.19 23.41
C ARG A 922 31.08 32.30 22.39
N ILE A 923 30.15 32.11 21.46
CA ILE A 923 29.71 33.09 20.46
C ILE A 923 28.22 33.33 20.67
N GLU A 924 27.79 34.60 20.75
CA GLU A 924 26.37 34.97 20.76
C GLU A 924 26.09 36.01 19.67
N LEU A 925 25.00 35.82 18.93
CA LEU A 925 24.42 36.71 17.93
C LEU A 925 22.95 36.93 18.29
N GLU A 926 22.64 38.01 19.00
CA GLU A 926 21.31 38.27 19.55
C GLU A 926 20.96 39.75 19.39
N ALA A 927 19.72 40.06 19.00
CA ALA A 927 19.21 41.43 18.83
C ALA A 927 20.11 42.34 17.94
N GLY A 928 20.88 41.75 17.01
CA GLY A 928 21.82 42.47 16.14
C GLY A 928 23.18 42.79 16.77
N LEU A 929 23.47 42.29 17.97
CA LEU A 929 24.79 42.35 18.61
C LEU A 929 25.53 41.02 18.42
N LEU A 930 26.82 41.10 18.10
CA LEU A 930 27.78 40.00 18.22
C LEU A 930 28.53 40.12 19.55
N ARG A 931 28.53 39.04 20.34
CA ARG A 931 29.37 38.87 21.53
C ARG A 931 30.32 37.68 21.35
N LEU A 932 31.56 37.86 21.78
CA LEU A 932 32.56 36.78 21.88
C LEU A 932 33.05 36.71 23.32
N PHE A 933 33.18 35.50 23.86
CA PHE A 933 33.67 35.25 25.21
C PHE A 933 34.92 34.38 25.20
N LEU A 934 35.75 34.48 26.23
CA LEU A 934 36.89 33.60 26.51
C LEU A 934 37.01 33.40 28.02
N ASP A 935 37.12 32.15 28.47
CA ASP A 935 37.10 31.76 29.89
C ASP A 935 35.87 32.33 30.63
N GLY A 936 34.72 32.39 29.94
CA GLY A 936 33.48 33.02 30.39
C GLY A 936 33.48 34.55 30.43
N HIS A 937 34.58 35.22 30.09
CA HIS A 937 34.70 36.67 30.06
C HIS A 937 34.40 37.25 28.67
N LEU A 938 33.56 38.28 28.61
CA LEU A 938 33.25 39.01 27.38
C LEU A 938 34.48 39.74 26.82
N ILE A 939 34.92 39.39 25.61
CA ILE A 939 36.09 39.98 24.92
C ILE A 939 35.72 40.84 23.71
N LEU A 940 34.50 40.71 23.18
CA LEU A 940 33.92 41.57 22.14
C LEU A 940 32.42 41.74 22.40
N GLU A 941 31.90 42.95 22.26
CA GLU A 941 30.48 43.23 22.01
C GLU A 941 30.38 44.36 20.99
N GLU A 942 29.77 44.11 19.83
CA GLU A 942 29.56 45.12 18.77
C GLU A 942 28.25 44.89 18.00
N PRO A 943 27.61 45.94 17.46
CA PRO A 943 26.57 45.79 16.46
C PRO A 943 27.10 45.07 15.21
N ALA A 944 26.46 43.96 14.85
CA ALA A 944 26.84 43.09 13.75
C ALA A 944 25.61 42.71 12.92
N PRO A 945 25.04 43.64 12.12
CA PRO A 945 23.90 43.33 11.26
C PRO A 945 24.19 42.15 10.34
N CYS A 946 23.25 41.21 10.30
CA CYS A 946 23.35 40.00 9.49
C CYS A 946 22.57 40.13 8.18
N THR A 947 23.18 39.70 7.08
CA THR A 947 22.50 39.45 5.80
C THR A 947 22.26 37.95 5.63
N LEU A 948 21.15 37.57 4.98
CA LEU A 948 20.75 36.18 4.76
C LEU A 948 20.79 35.83 3.27
N GLU A 949 21.40 34.70 2.95
CA GLU A 949 21.50 34.11 1.61
C GLU A 949 20.95 32.68 1.63
N LEU A 950 20.05 32.33 0.70
CA LEU A 950 19.52 30.97 0.56
C LEU A 950 20.48 30.11 -0.28
N MET A 951 21.25 29.26 0.40
CA MET A 951 22.11 28.24 -0.21
C MET A 951 21.32 27.05 -0.77
N LEU A 952 20.11 26.80 -0.27
CA LEU A 952 19.12 25.89 -0.84
C LEU A 952 17.72 26.37 -0.46
N SER A 953 16.74 26.16 -1.33
CA SER A 953 15.32 26.33 -1.04
C SER A 953 14.53 25.38 -1.92
N THR A 954 13.82 24.44 -1.32
CA THR A 954 12.99 23.46 -2.06
C THR A 954 11.75 24.12 -2.68
N PRO A 955 11.10 23.45 -3.66
CA PRO A 955 9.76 23.85 -4.14
C PRO A 955 8.72 23.90 -3.01
N GLN A 956 8.87 23.11 -1.95
CA GLN A 956 8.00 23.04 -0.78
C GLN A 956 8.04 24.35 0.03
N VAL A 957 9.21 24.98 0.22
CA VAL A 957 9.32 26.35 0.79
C VAL A 957 8.42 27.32 0.03
N TYR A 958 8.46 27.26 -1.30
CA TYR A 958 7.64 28.15 -2.13
C TYR A 958 6.15 27.87 -1.94
N LEU A 959 5.72 26.61 -1.88
CA LEU A 959 4.33 26.26 -1.59
C LEU A 959 3.88 26.73 -0.20
N ARG A 960 4.71 26.53 0.85
CA ARG A 960 4.42 27.04 2.20
C ARG A 960 4.22 28.57 2.19
N SER A 961 4.99 29.31 1.39
CA SER A 961 4.84 30.77 1.24
C SER A 961 3.55 31.24 0.54
N LEU A 962 2.81 30.33 -0.11
CA LEU A 962 1.52 30.62 -0.73
C LEU A 962 0.33 30.33 0.21
N LEU A 963 0.56 29.58 1.29
CA LEU A 963 -0.47 29.32 2.30
C LEU A 963 -0.59 30.53 3.25
N PRO A 964 -1.82 30.96 3.61
CA PRO A 964 -2.03 31.88 4.72
C PRO A 964 -1.29 31.42 5.98
N ALA A 965 -0.61 32.36 6.64
CA ALA A 965 0.05 32.15 7.94
C ALA A 965 -0.97 31.67 8.99
N GLN A 966 -0.49 30.81 9.91
CA GLN A 966 -1.28 30.31 11.05
C GLN A 966 -1.43 31.38 12.13
#